data_AF-A0A959GKD9-F1
#
_entry.id   AF-A0A959GKD9-F1
#
_cell.length_a   1.000
_cell.length_b   1.000
_cell.length_c   1.000
_cell.angle_alpha   90.00
_cell.angle_beta   90.00
_cell.angle_gamma   90.00
#
_symmetry.space_group_name_H-M   'P 1'
#
loop_
_entity.id
_entity.type
_entity.pdbx_description
1 polymer ?
#
loop_
_entity_poly.entity_id
_entity_poly.type
_entity_poly.pdbx_seq_one_letter_code
_entity_poly.pdbx_strand_id
1 'polypeptide(L)'
;MTKYVLTLLVCFYSWTALAQQDAIPHYPTRAEAREMEAFIDSLQSRDPGLIAEPPPAPVRTMAEWEEIQAIAISWTQQYAGILTEIVRHSAPECTVIVITTNPNSVTQQLQNAGIPLENVEVVNAPYNSVWIRDYGPWAVYHNDVDSLMIVDWIYNRPWRTQDDQIPTVLAGHLNLPIYEATVAPYDWIHTGGNNLRDGMGTNFSSELVLEENPGKTEADIDAIAQAFLGANRYIKFPTLPYDLIHHIDMHMRFIDEETVIIGAYPEGVADGPQIEENVEYLINEVPTAFGNTYQAIRMPMPPDAAGRYPDNNGDYRTYTNSIFVNKTLLVPTYEERYDTTALRIYREALPGYNVVGIDCNDIIPAFGALHCITKLIGVNDPLWIAHSRLRDTDDTENDYLARAIIKHRSGIAHATLHYRIVPELDYTAVPMTLEDSAAAIWLAAIPAQAADAEVQYYIHATAHSGKEQVRPLVAPEGYFPFRVDALAPAFTVSFPEACPGNLVQFLDQSSGNINSWQWAFPGGQPATSTEQNPSVSYPQEGSYGATLIVGNGLSFDTLTIEEAIVVTRGITPYFEAFNEPLSANNWTVDNPDADAAAWATSEDGLCYRSALVMDNYTADTRYTSDFFRAQFSLAGLTNPKLHFALAYAPYNETFFDGLKVRAITCDGDTIPLYQAFGAELATAPATTEVFIPSDCNLWRQIILPLDSFTGESIVIEFENVGGNGNRLYIDNIDISASELANQPPTIAITSPGEGSLFTGSLPELELRVAAADTDGIVQRVDFFINSDSIDTAPFPPFGLNYPLTAYGTYSLQARAVDNDGASALSSPVQITVEPTTGVTTLPGSSGLQFESFPNPASGQLNLRFTNSQPAEVSVQLFNSLGQCVYSAPTSLPAGTAFWQLPVTQLPAGVYQLSVAHAGASASSKVVVD
;
A
#
# COMPACT_ATOMS: atom_id res chain seq x y z
N MET A 1 -68.62 -8.89 78.64
CA MET A 1 -67.96 -8.75 77.33
C MET A 1 -66.48 -8.54 77.60
N THR A 2 -65.65 -9.28 76.89
CA THR A 2 -64.30 -9.68 77.32
C THR A 2 -63.29 -9.25 76.26
N LYS A 3 -62.11 -8.72 76.69
CA LYS A 3 -60.78 -8.75 75.99
C LYS A 3 -60.62 -7.85 74.74
N TYR A 4 -59.49 -7.20 74.37
CA TYR A 4 -58.04 -7.26 74.65
C TYR A 4 -57.40 -5.84 74.48
N VAL A 5 -56.54 -5.39 75.41
CA VAL A 5 -55.06 -5.15 75.35
C VAL A 5 -54.57 -4.03 74.42
N LEU A 6 -54.04 -2.99 75.06
CA LEU A 6 -53.32 -1.82 74.54
C LEU A 6 -51.81 -2.10 74.56
N THR A 7 -51.08 -1.82 73.49
CA THR A 7 -49.61 -1.74 73.51
C THR A 7 -49.18 -0.65 72.52
N LEU A 8 -48.57 0.42 73.01
CA LEU A 8 -47.91 1.44 72.20
C LEU A 8 -46.52 1.66 72.81
N LEU A 9 -45.52 1.05 72.18
CA LEU A 9 -44.10 1.25 72.47
C LEU A 9 -43.68 2.62 71.93
N VAL A 10 -43.01 3.40 72.78
CA VAL A 10 -42.26 4.60 72.39
C VAL A 10 -40.88 4.14 71.89
N CYS A 11 -40.62 4.29 70.59
CA CYS A 11 -39.28 4.17 70.03
C CYS A 11 -38.72 5.58 69.78
N PHE A 12 -37.69 5.95 70.52
CA PHE A 12 -36.79 7.05 70.18
C PHE A 12 -36.01 6.67 68.91
N TYR A 13 -36.27 7.34 67.78
CA TYR A 13 -35.36 7.37 66.65
C TYR A 13 -34.48 8.62 66.80
N SER A 14 -33.23 8.41 67.19
CA SER A 14 -32.14 9.37 66.98
C SER A 14 -31.82 9.42 65.49
N TRP A 15 -32.29 10.46 64.80
CA TRP A 15 -31.78 10.84 63.49
C TRP A 15 -30.45 11.57 63.67
N THR A 16 -29.33 10.90 63.39
CA THR A 16 -28.11 11.60 62.96
C THR A 16 -28.19 11.71 61.45
N ALA A 17 -28.71 12.84 60.96
CA ALA A 17 -28.52 13.22 59.57
C ALA A 17 -27.03 13.56 59.39
N LEU A 18 -26.28 12.65 58.78
CA LEU A 18 -25.00 13.01 58.16
C LEU A 18 -25.36 13.95 57.00
N ALA A 19 -25.12 15.24 57.16
CA ALA A 19 -25.22 16.18 56.06
C ALA A 19 -24.18 15.77 55.02
N GLN A 20 -24.63 15.18 53.92
CA GLN A 20 -23.82 14.91 52.74
C GLN A 20 -23.61 16.24 52.03
N GLN A 21 -22.36 16.65 51.85
CA GLN A 21 -22.01 17.85 51.10
C GLN A 21 -22.25 17.56 49.61
N ASP A 22 -23.25 18.21 49.00
CA ASP A 22 -23.56 18.06 47.57
C ASP A 22 -22.37 18.50 46.73
N ALA A 23 -22.03 17.78 45.65
CA ALA A 23 -20.95 18.21 44.76
C ALA A 23 -21.32 19.51 44.03
N ILE A 24 -20.37 20.44 44.00
CA ILE A 24 -20.50 21.72 43.30
C ILE A 24 -19.85 21.56 41.92
N PRO A 25 -20.49 22.01 40.82
CA PRO A 25 -19.91 21.96 39.49
C PRO A 25 -18.61 22.78 39.41
N HIS A 26 -17.76 22.45 38.45
CA HIS A 26 -16.48 23.13 38.22
C HIS A 26 -16.70 24.58 37.74
N TYR A 27 -17.62 24.78 36.80
CA TYR A 27 -18.08 26.11 36.36
C TYR A 27 -18.85 26.85 37.46
N PRO A 28 -18.87 28.19 37.47
CA PRO A 28 -19.62 28.96 38.45
C PRO A 28 -21.13 28.83 38.18
N THR A 29 -21.92 28.58 39.22
CA THR A 29 -23.38 28.67 39.15
C THR A 29 -23.83 30.10 38.84
N ARG A 30 -25.07 30.29 38.36
CA ARG A 30 -25.58 31.65 38.05
C ARG A 30 -25.56 32.63 39.21
N ALA A 31 -25.64 32.14 40.45
CA ALA A 31 -25.53 32.98 41.63
C ALA A 31 -24.07 33.41 41.85
N GLU A 32 -23.15 32.44 41.80
CA GLU A 32 -21.70 32.63 41.90
C GLU A 32 -21.18 33.59 40.80
N ALA A 33 -21.63 33.45 39.55
CA ALA A 33 -21.20 34.32 38.45
C ALA A 33 -21.53 35.82 38.67
N ARG A 34 -22.65 36.14 39.33
CA ARG A 34 -23.00 37.54 39.68
C ARG A 34 -22.15 38.08 40.82
N GLU A 35 -21.73 37.22 41.73
CA GLU A 35 -20.83 37.58 42.81
C GLU A 35 -19.40 37.82 42.28
N MET A 36 -19.03 37.20 41.16
CA MET A 36 -17.75 37.44 40.49
C MET A 36 -17.62 38.87 39.99
N GLU A 37 -18.61 39.35 39.25
CA GLU A 37 -18.62 40.73 38.73
C GLU A 37 -18.47 41.74 39.88
N ALA A 38 -19.19 41.52 40.99
CA ALA A 38 -19.11 42.37 42.18
C ALA A 38 -17.75 42.27 42.91
N PHE A 39 -17.14 41.09 42.94
CA PHE A 39 -15.83 40.88 43.56
C PHE A 39 -14.72 41.58 42.76
N ILE A 40 -14.72 41.41 41.43
CA ILE A 40 -13.77 42.04 40.51
C ILE A 40 -13.84 43.57 40.64
N ASP A 41 -15.05 44.15 40.67
CA ASP A 41 -15.27 45.58 40.91
C ASP A 41 -14.70 46.03 42.27
N SER A 42 -14.80 45.19 43.30
CA SER A 42 -14.30 45.51 44.64
C SER A 42 -12.77 45.54 44.73
N LEU A 43 -12.06 44.72 43.94
CA LEU A 43 -10.60 44.68 43.90
C LEU A 43 -10.01 45.98 43.31
N GLN A 44 -10.71 46.62 42.37
CA GLN A 44 -10.31 47.91 41.80
C GLN A 44 -10.26 49.06 42.83
N SER A 45 -10.80 48.86 44.03
CA SER A 45 -10.96 49.90 45.07
C SER A 45 -10.13 49.69 46.35
N ARG A 46 -9.28 48.65 46.42
CA ARG A 46 -8.51 48.32 47.64
C ARG A 46 -7.32 49.27 47.88
N ASP A 47 -7.14 49.67 49.15
CA ASP A 47 -6.02 50.47 49.67
C ASP A 47 -4.84 49.53 50.02
N PRO A 48 -3.60 49.75 49.51
CA PRO A 48 -2.51 48.75 49.52
C PRO A 48 -1.71 48.71 50.84
N GLY A 49 -2.39 48.81 52.00
CA GLY A 49 -1.77 48.96 53.32
C GLY A 49 -0.99 47.73 53.87
N LEU A 50 -0.90 46.63 53.11
CA LEU A 50 -0.20 45.39 53.48
C LEU A 50 0.94 45.14 52.50
N ILE A 51 2.12 44.76 53.01
CA ILE A 51 3.28 44.40 52.17
C ILE A 51 3.23 42.89 51.93
N ALA A 52 3.04 42.46 50.68
CA ALA A 52 3.30 41.09 50.25
C ALA A 52 4.70 40.96 49.64
N GLU A 53 5.39 39.86 49.95
CA GLU A 53 6.72 39.56 49.43
C GLU A 53 6.66 38.34 48.51
N PRO A 54 7.11 38.44 47.24
CA PRO A 54 7.23 37.28 46.37
C PRO A 54 8.28 36.29 46.92
N PRO A 55 8.27 35.03 46.46
CA PRO A 55 9.31 34.07 46.80
C PRO A 55 10.72 34.60 46.46
N PRO A 56 11.76 34.22 47.23
CA PRO A 56 13.13 34.62 46.94
C PRO A 56 13.54 34.17 45.52
N ALA A 57 13.97 35.11 44.69
CA ALA A 57 14.47 34.81 43.36
C ALA A 57 15.89 34.20 43.38
N PRO A 58 16.30 33.48 42.32
CA PRO A 58 15.48 32.95 41.23
C PRO A 58 14.54 31.84 41.70
N VAL A 59 13.37 31.75 41.05
CA VAL A 59 12.31 30.77 41.32
C VAL A 59 12.13 29.91 40.08
N ARG A 60 11.78 28.63 40.27
CA ARG A 60 11.39 27.73 39.18
C ARG A 60 10.17 26.92 39.60
N THR A 61 9.11 26.99 38.80
CA THR A 61 7.98 26.08 38.97
C THR A 61 8.33 24.70 38.40
N MET A 62 8.07 23.65 39.19
CA MET A 62 8.33 22.28 38.72
C MET A 62 7.37 21.89 37.59
N ALA A 63 7.85 21.14 36.62
CA ALA A 63 7.01 20.39 35.68
C ALA A 63 6.27 19.26 36.39
N GLU A 64 5.21 18.76 35.76
CA GLU A 64 4.37 17.73 36.38
C GLU A 64 4.90 16.31 36.20
N TRP A 65 5.84 16.07 35.29
CA TRP A 65 6.53 14.78 35.14
C TRP A 65 7.77 14.66 36.04
N GLU A 66 8.10 15.71 36.80
CA GLU A 66 9.19 15.67 37.78
C GLU A 66 8.81 14.82 39.01
N GLU A 67 9.84 14.41 39.77
CA GLU A 67 9.66 13.61 40.98
C GLU A 67 8.82 14.35 42.03
N ILE A 68 7.79 13.67 42.56
CA ILE A 68 6.89 14.19 43.60
C ILE A 68 7.04 13.40 44.88
N GLN A 69 6.89 14.08 46.03
CA GLN A 69 6.78 13.41 47.33
C GLN A 69 5.34 13.13 47.73
N ALA A 70 4.39 13.90 47.21
CA ALA A 70 2.98 13.70 47.53
C ALA A 70 2.03 14.16 46.41
N ILE A 71 0.83 13.58 46.44
CA ILE A 71 -0.36 14.03 45.69
C ILE A 71 -1.49 14.31 46.68
N ALA A 72 -2.15 15.45 46.51
CA ALA A 72 -3.28 15.86 47.35
C ALA A 72 -4.61 15.74 46.60
N ILE A 73 -5.65 15.29 47.32
CA ILE A 73 -7.03 15.20 46.85
C ILE A 73 -8.01 15.72 47.92
N SER A 74 -9.16 16.24 47.50
CA SER A 74 -10.27 16.59 48.41
C SER A 74 -11.39 15.55 48.32
N TRP A 75 -11.78 14.97 49.46
CA TRP A 75 -12.64 13.78 49.49
C TRP A 75 -14.13 14.11 49.49
N THR A 76 -14.73 14.18 48.31
CA THR A 76 -16.19 14.36 48.13
C THR A 76 -16.89 13.01 47.97
N GLN A 77 -17.87 12.72 48.84
CA GLN A 77 -18.53 11.40 48.87
C GLN A 77 -19.19 10.99 47.55
N GLN A 78 -19.69 11.96 46.77
CA GLN A 78 -20.28 11.69 45.44
C GLN A 78 -19.28 11.06 44.46
N TYR A 79 -18.00 11.39 44.57
CA TYR A 79 -16.93 10.91 43.69
C TYR A 79 -16.00 9.91 44.37
N ALA A 80 -16.45 9.29 45.48
CA ALA A 80 -15.63 8.39 46.28
C ALA A 80 -15.06 7.20 45.47
N GLY A 81 -15.76 6.73 44.43
CA GLY A 81 -15.25 5.68 43.54
C GLY A 81 -13.97 6.09 42.81
N ILE A 82 -14.01 7.22 42.08
CA ILE A 82 -12.87 7.78 41.35
C ILE A 82 -11.72 8.10 42.30
N LEU A 83 -12.04 8.76 43.43
CA LEU A 83 -11.04 9.13 44.44
C LEU A 83 -10.36 7.91 45.07
N THR A 84 -11.10 6.81 45.29
CA THR A 84 -10.53 5.55 45.77
C THR A 84 -9.50 4.99 44.78
N GLU A 85 -9.80 5.02 43.48
CA GLU A 85 -8.87 4.52 42.46
C GLU A 85 -7.64 5.44 42.29
N ILE A 86 -7.80 6.77 42.42
CA ILE A 86 -6.64 7.68 42.49
C ILE A 86 -5.73 7.30 43.66
N VAL A 87 -6.28 7.08 44.86
CA VAL A 87 -5.48 6.66 46.02
C VAL A 87 -4.82 5.30 45.75
N ARG A 88 -5.56 4.33 45.19
CA ARG A 88 -5.06 2.98 44.90
C ARG A 88 -3.82 2.99 44.02
N HIS A 89 -3.82 3.82 42.98
CA HIS A 89 -2.73 3.88 42.01
C HIS A 89 -1.63 4.86 42.39
N SER A 90 -1.89 5.80 43.32
CA SER A 90 -0.91 6.78 43.76
C SER A 90 -0.13 6.36 45.00
N ALA A 91 -0.76 5.65 45.95
CA ALA A 91 -0.12 5.22 47.20
C ALA A 91 1.14 4.34 47.03
N PRO A 92 1.28 3.52 45.95
CA PRO A 92 2.55 2.83 45.68
C PRO A 92 3.69 3.74 45.24
N GLU A 93 3.39 4.94 44.74
CA GLU A 93 4.34 5.85 44.09
C GLU A 93 4.80 6.99 45.03
N CYS A 94 3.90 7.51 45.87
CA CYS A 94 4.16 8.62 46.79
C CYS A 94 3.11 8.69 47.92
N THR A 95 3.25 9.67 48.82
CA THR A 95 2.23 9.94 49.86
C THR A 95 0.97 10.54 49.24
N VAL A 96 -0.20 9.99 49.57
CA VAL A 96 -1.51 10.53 49.17
C VAL A 96 -2.13 11.29 50.34
N ILE A 97 -2.26 12.61 50.20
CA ILE A 97 -2.87 13.49 51.21
C ILE A 97 -4.35 13.66 50.88
N VAL A 98 -5.22 13.18 51.77
CA VAL A 98 -6.66 13.21 51.58
C VAL A 98 -7.28 14.25 52.50
N ILE A 99 -7.70 15.38 51.94
CA ILE A 99 -8.41 16.45 52.64
C ILE A 99 -9.87 16.05 52.84
N THR A 100 -10.35 16.06 54.07
CA THR A 100 -11.75 15.70 54.36
C THR A 100 -12.25 16.33 55.67
N THR A 101 -13.58 16.46 55.81
CA THR A 101 -14.23 16.81 57.09
C THR A 101 -14.60 15.59 57.93
N ASN A 102 -14.43 14.37 57.40
CA ASN A 102 -14.74 13.12 58.10
C ASN A 102 -13.65 12.05 57.92
N PRO A 103 -12.48 12.21 58.56
CA PRO A 103 -11.35 11.29 58.39
C PRO A 103 -11.68 9.83 58.66
N ASN A 104 -12.48 9.55 59.70
CA ASN A 104 -12.83 8.17 60.07
C ASN A 104 -13.62 7.46 58.96
N SER A 105 -14.55 8.17 58.31
CA SER A 105 -15.32 7.61 57.20
C SER A 105 -14.44 7.28 56.00
N VAL A 106 -13.55 8.20 55.62
CA VAL A 106 -12.62 8.02 54.50
C VAL A 106 -11.67 6.86 54.76
N THR A 107 -11.03 6.84 55.93
CA THR A 107 -10.14 5.75 56.36
C THR A 107 -10.83 4.39 56.26
N GLN A 108 -12.08 4.27 56.74
CA GLN A 108 -12.84 3.03 56.66
C GLN A 108 -13.17 2.63 55.22
N GLN A 109 -13.51 3.60 54.35
CA GLN A 109 -13.80 3.34 52.93
C GLN A 109 -12.55 2.81 52.20
N LEU A 110 -11.41 3.45 52.39
CA LEU A 110 -10.14 3.03 51.79
C LEU A 110 -9.70 1.64 52.28
N GLN A 111 -9.85 1.36 53.58
CA GLN A 111 -9.59 0.03 54.14
C GLN A 111 -10.53 -1.04 53.56
N ASN A 112 -11.82 -0.72 53.43
CA ASN A 112 -12.80 -1.63 52.82
C ASN A 112 -12.50 -1.88 51.33
N ALA A 113 -11.90 -0.91 50.65
CA ALA A 113 -11.43 -1.03 49.27
C ALA A 113 -10.07 -1.77 49.15
N GLY A 114 -9.53 -2.27 50.27
CA GLY A 114 -8.29 -3.04 50.31
C GLY A 114 -7.02 -2.22 50.10
N ILE A 115 -7.06 -0.90 50.30
CA ILE A 115 -5.91 -0.01 50.09
C ILE A 115 -5.09 0.06 51.38
N PRO A 116 -3.78 -0.31 51.35
CA PRO A 116 -2.88 -0.07 52.47
C PRO A 116 -2.72 1.42 52.75
N LEU A 117 -2.80 1.82 54.02
CA LEU A 117 -2.76 3.23 54.41
C LEU A 117 -1.35 3.74 54.78
N GLU A 118 -0.31 2.96 54.50
CA GLU A 118 1.08 3.28 54.88
C GLU A 118 1.55 4.61 54.29
N ASN A 119 1.13 4.88 53.05
CA ASN A 119 1.41 6.12 52.31
C ASN A 119 0.16 7.00 52.15
N VAL A 120 -0.82 6.89 53.05
CA VAL A 120 -2.07 7.68 52.98
C VAL A 120 -2.23 8.51 54.24
N GLU A 121 -2.28 9.83 54.06
CA GLU A 121 -2.44 10.81 55.15
C GLU A 121 -3.80 11.49 55.04
N VAL A 122 -4.69 11.24 56.01
CA VAL A 122 -6.04 11.81 56.00
C VAL A 122 -6.08 13.05 56.90
N VAL A 123 -6.24 14.23 56.29
CA VAL A 123 -6.16 15.53 56.95
C VAL A 123 -7.57 16.09 57.18
N ASN A 124 -7.86 16.46 58.42
CA ASN A 124 -9.15 17.04 58.80
C ASN A 124 -9.19 18.54 58.50
N ALA A 125 -9.75 18.94 57.36
CA ALA A 125 -9.95 20.34 57.00
C ALA A 125 -11.24 20.53 56.19
N PRO A 126 -11.94 21.68 56.39
CA PRO A 126 -13.08 22.03 55.56
C PRO A 126 -12.63 22.45 54.16
N TYR A 127 -13.42 22.10 53.15
CA TYR A 127 -13.26 22.49 51.75
C TYR A 127 -14.67 22.63 51.15
N ASN A 128 -14.82 23.40 50.07
CA ASN A 128 -16.10 23.59 49.40
C ASN A 128 -16.30 22.59 48.24
N SER A 129 -15.26 22.31 47.46
CA SER A 129 -15.35 21.51 46.23
C SER A 129 -14.20 20.50 46.03
N VAL A 130 -14.41 19.54 45.13
CA VAL A 130 -13.44 18.47 44.81
C VAL A 130 -12.25 18.97 43.97
N TRP A 131 -12.33 20.19 43.42
CA TRP A 131 -11.48 20.72 42.36
C TRP A 131 -10.11 21.24 42.84
N ILE A 132 -9.40 20.45 43.65
CA ILE A 132 -8.13 20.84 44.29
C ILE A 132 -7.02 21.23 43.32
N ARG A 133 -7.14 20.86 42.04
CA ARG A 133 -6.26 21.38 40.98
C ARG A 133 -6.24 22.90 40.98
N ASP A 134 -7.42 23.49 41.11
CA ASP A 134 -7.67 24.89 40.82
C ASP A 134 -7.29 25.83 41.95
N TYR A 135 -7.55 25.39 43.18
CA TYR A 135 -7.27 26.15 44.40
C TYR A 135 -6.06 25.62 45.17
N GLY A 136 -5.53 24.45 44.82
CA GLY A 136 -4.36 23.88 45.49
C GLY A 136 -3.07 24.60 45.09
N PRO A 137 -2.03 24.57 45.94
CA PRO A 137 -0.83 25.38 45.77
C PRO A 137 0.07 24.92 44.62
N TRP A 138 0.75 25.84 43.93
CA TRP A 138 1.81 25.47 42.98
C TRP A 138 3.15 25.26 43.70
N ALA A 139 3.79 24.12 43.42
CA ALA A 139 5.12 23.81 43.95
C ALA A 139 6.21 24.52 43.14
N VAL A 140 7.06 25.27 43.84
CA VAL A 140 8.18 26.02 43.26
C VAL A 140 9.47 25.77 44.03
N TYR A 141 10.60 25.94 43.37
CA TYR A 141 11.93 25.80 43.97
C TYR A 141 12.69 27.10 43.95
N HIS A 142 13.37 27.40 45.06
CA HIS A 142 14.42 28.42 45.09
C HIS A 142 15.67 27.90 44.39
N ASN A 143 16.32 28.72 43.55
CA ASN A 143 17.55 28.35 42.83
C ASN A 143 17.43 27.02 42.05
N ASP A 144 16.28 26.83 41.38
CA ASP A 144 15.89 25.64 40.60
C ASP A 144 15.70 24.33 41.38
N VAL A 145 16.54 24.06 42.37
CA VAL A 145 16.69 22.77 43.07
C VAL A 145 17.07 22.90 44.55
N ASP A 146 17.13 24.10 45.12
CA ASP A 146 17.54 24.27 46.51
C ASP A 146 16.37 23.97 47.44
N SER A 147 15.45 24.90 47.68
CA SER A 147 14.37 24.69 48.67
C SER A 147 13.00 24.63 48.02
N LEU A 148 12.20 23.61 48.38
CA LEU A 148 10.79 23.51 48.01
C LEU A 148 9.98 24.56 48.77
N MET A 149 9.14 25.27 48.03
CA MET A 149 8.18 26.25 48.51
C MET A 149 6.86 26.04 47.79
N ILE A 150 5.79 26.64 48.30
CA ILE A 150 4.51 26.66 47.61
C ILE A 150 4.03 28.09 47.39
N VAL A 151 3.36 28.29 46.26
CA VAL A 151 2.74 29.55 45.87
C VAL A 151 1.23 29.40 45.88
N ASP A 152 0.57 30.40 46.42
CA ASP A 152 -0.88 30.56 46.50
C ASP A 152 -1.31 31.86 45.81
N TRP A 153 -2.56 31.94 45.36
CA TRP A 153 -3.14 33.05 44.61
C TRP A 153 -4.61 33.21 44.97
N ILE A 154 -5.29 34.21 44.42
CA ILE A 154 -6.73 34.39 44.66
C ILE A 154 -7.48 33.37 43.79
N TYR A 155 -8.11 32.36 44.39
CA TYR A 155 -8.92 31.43 43.62
C TYR A 155 -10.05 32.16 42.89
N ASN A 156 -10.21 31.91 41.59
CA ASN A 156 -11.27 32.48 40.75
C ASN A 156 -12.71 32.01 41.09
N ARG A 157 -12.94 31.56 42.32
CA ARG A 157 -14.26 31.35 42.93
C ARG A 157 -14.24 31.91 44.36
N PRO A 158 -14.17 33.24 44.55
CA PRO A 158 -13.88 33.88 45.84
C PRO A 158 -14.89 33.61 46.98
N TRP A 159 -16.08 33.11 46.66
CA TRP A 159 -17.09 32.64 47.63
C TRP A 159 -16.80 31.21 48.14
N ARG A 160 -15.98 30.43 47.44
CA ARG A 160 -15.47 29.11 47.87
C ARG A 160 -14.27 29.29 48.82
N THR A 161 -14.50 30.04 49.90
CA THR A 161 -13.47 30.46 50.86
C THR A 161 -12.76 29.33 51.60
N GLN A 162 -13.34 28.12 51.67
CA GLN A 162 -12.69 26.96 52.28
C GLN A 162 -11.73 26.28 51.30
N ASP A 163 -12.05 26.31 50.00
CA ASP A 163 -11.13 25.85 48.94
C ASP A 163 -9.86 26.73 48.93
N ASP A 164 -10.04 28.05 48.95
CA ASP A 164 -8.96 29.07 48.97
C ASP A 164 -8.06 28.99 50.23
N GLN A 165 -8.45 28.22 51.26
CA GLN A 165 -7.64 28.00 52.47
C GLN A 165 -6.79 26.72 52.42
N ILE A 166 -7.05 25.81 51.48
CA ILE A 166 -6.34 24.53 51.40
C ILE A 166 -4.84 24.67 51.16
N PRO A 167 -4.33 25.65 50.37
CA PRO A 167 -2.89 25.92 50.29
C PRO A 167 -2.23 26.12 51.65
N THR A 168 -2.84 26.90 52.54
CA THR A 168 -2.33 27.12 53.91
C THR A 168 -2.37 25.83 54.74
N VAL A 169 -3.41 25.01 54.59
CA VAL A 169 -3.52 23.70 55.26
C VAL A 169 -2.38 22.78 54.82
N LEU A 170 -2.12 22.69 53.52
CA LEU A 170 -1.05 21.88 52.95
C LEU A 170 0.33 22.40 53.38
N ALA A 171 0.54 23.73 53.38
CA ALA A 171 1.78 24.35 53.86
C ALA A 171 2.09 23.94 55.30
N GLY A 172 1.10 24.06 56.19
CA GLY A 172 1.24 23.73 57.60
C GLY A 172 1.45 22.23 57.83
N HIS A 173 0.75 21.38 57.08
CA HIS A 173 0.85 19.92 57.18
C HIS A 173 2.22 19.41 56.72
N LEU A 174 2.74 19.95 55.62
CA LEU A 174 4.03 19.57 55.03
C LEU A 174 5.21 20.37 55.59
N ASN A 175 4.95 21.37 56.43
CA ASN A 175 5.93 22.32 56.95
C ASN A 175 6.74 23.00 55.82
N LEU A 176 6.02 23.52 54.82
CA LEU A 176 6.58 24.23 53.66
C LEU A 176 6.37 25.75 53.76
N PRO A 177 7.32 26.57 53.29
CA PRO A 177 7.09 28.01 53.09
C PRO A 177 5.98 28.25 52.07
N ILE A 178 5.07 29.17 52.38
CA ILE A 178 3.99 29.62 51.48
C ILE A 178 4.19 31.09 51.11
N TYR A 179 3.95 31.41 49.84
CA TYR A 179 3.98 32.78 49.31
C TYR A 179 2.66 33.07 48.58
N GLU A 180 1.96 34.12 49.00
CA GLU A 180 0.60 34.42 48.56
C GLU A 180 0.55 35.62 47.62
N ALA A 181 0.09 35.41 46.39
CA ALA A 181 -0.21 36.45 45.40
C ALA A 181 -1.63 37.03 45.61
N THR A 182 -1.95 37.44 46.85
CA THR A 182 -3.31 37.87 47.26
C THR A 182 -3.43 39.35 47.60
N VAL A 183 -2.30 40.08 47.58
CA VAL A 183 -2.21 41.50 47.95
C VAL A 183 -1.52 42.30 46.84
N ALA A 184 -2.04 43.50 46.58
CA ALA A 184 -1.49 44.43 45.61
C ALA A 184 0.00 44.76 45.87
N PRO A 185 0.84 44.89 44.83
CA PRO A 185 0.48 44.87 43.40
C PRO A 185 0.34 43.47 42.78
N TYR A 186 0.58 42.42 43.56
CA TYR A 186 0.66 41.02 43.09
C TYR A 186 -0.64 40.23 43.21
N ASP A 187 -1.73 40.85 43.65
CA ASP A 187 -3.04 40.23 43.79
C ASP A 187 -3.50 39.62 42.46
N TRP A 188 -3.44 38.30 42.33
CA TRP A 188 -3.60 37.60 41.07
C TRP A 188 -4.75 36.61 41.17
N ILE A 189 -5.81 36.84 40.39
CA ILE A 189 -6.90 35.87 40.24
C ILE A 189 -6.45 34.80 39.27
N HIS A 190 -6.52 33.54 39.70
CA HIS A 190 -6.15 32.42 38.86
C HIS A 190 -6.87 31.13 39.25
N THR A 191 -6.64 30.12 38.44
CA THR A 191 -7.06 28.73 38.62
C THR A 191 -5.98 27.78 38.11
N GLY A 192 -5.65 26.75 38.89
CA GLY A 192 -4.57 25.82 38.58
C GLY A 192 -4.77 24.95 37.34
N GLY A 193 -6.01 24.65 36.91
CA GLY A 193 -6.27 23.93 35.65
C GLY A 193 -5.96 24.75 34.40
N ASN A 194 -5.91 26.07 34.53
CA ASN A 194 -5.50 26.99 33.47
C ASN A 194 -4.01 27.39 33.57
N ASN A 195 -3.17 26.56 34.18
CA ASN A 195 -1.72 26.79 34.31
C ASN A 195 -0.95 25.50 34.03
N LEU A 196 -0.50 25.36 32.79
CA LEU A 196 0.45 24.32 32.39
C LEU A 196 1.85 24.93 32.24
N ARG A 197 2.88 24.10 32.35
CA ARG A 197 4.28 24.55 32.25
C ARG A 197 5.18 23.49 31.65
N ASP A 198 6.26 23.94 31.02
CA ASP A 198 7.31 23.09 30.45
C ASP A 198 8.42 22.69 31.46
N GLY A 199 8.35 23.21 32.70
CA GLY A 199 9.36 23.01 33.75
C GLY A 199 10.67 23.80 33.55
N MET A 200 10.76 24.57 32.48
CA MET A 200 11.94 25.28 31.98
C MET A 200 11.71 26.80 31.87
N GLY A 201 10.67 27.31 32.53
CA GLY A 201 10.37 28.73 32.61
C GLY A 201 9.40 29.23 31.53
N THR A 202 8.69 28.34 30.82
CA THR A 202 7.53 28.71 30.00
C THR A 202 6.25 28.23 30.67
N ASN A 203 5.34 29.17 30.92
CA ASN A 203 3.99 28.90 31.40
C ASN A 203 2.97 29.09 30.28
N PHE A 204 1.86 28.38 30.40
CA PHE A 204 0.75 28.39 29.44
C PHE A 204 -0.57 28.56 30.18
N SER A 205 -1.47 29.37 29.63
CA SER A 205 -2.87 29.49 30.04
C SER A 205 -3.74 29.81 28.83
N SER A 206 -5.06 29.87 29.01
CA SER A 206 -5.94 30.61 28.11
C SER A 206 -5.94 32.11 28.46
N GLU A 207 -6.52 32.92 27.59
CA GLU A 207 -6.75 34.35 27.81
C GLU A 207 -7.74 34.65 28.95
N LEU A 208 -8.39 33.64 29.56
CA LEU A 208 -9.21 33.79 30.77
C LEU A 208 -8.45 34.52 31.89
N VAL A 209 -7.13 34.30 32.01
CA VAL A 209 -6.31 34.99 33.02
C VAL A 209 -6.32 36.51 32.85
N LEU A 210 -6.45 37.01 31.62
CA LEU A 210 -6.55 38.43 31.32
C LEU A 210 -7.97 38.94 31.66
N GLU A 211 -8.99 38.17 31.30
CA GLU A 211 -10.41 38.51 31.54
C GLU A 211 -10.74 38.60 33.03
N GLU A 212 -10.20 37.70 33.86
CA GLU A 212 -10.44 37.65 35.30
C GLU A 212 -9.60 38.67 36.09
N ASN A 213 -8.63 39.33 35.45
CA ASN A 213 -7.77 40.35 36.08
C ASN A 213 -7.86 41.71 35.36
N PRO A 214 -9.05 42.33 35.18
CA PRO A 214 -9.23 43.52 34.34
C PRO A 214 -8.52 44.79 34.85
N GLY A 215 -8.03 44.77 36.10
CA GLY A 215 -7.20 45.83 36.68
C GLY A 215 -5.71 45.73 36.35
N LYS A 216 -5.27 44.69 35.62
CA LYS A 216 -3.87 44.43 35.28
C LYS A 216 -3.66 44.39 33.78
N THR A 217 -2.54 44.92 33.32
CA THR A 217 -2.11 44.70 31.93
C THR A 217 -1.52 43.30 31.78
N GLU A 218 -1.44 42.80 30.55
CA GLU A 218 -0.75 41.54 30.28
C GLU A 218 0.71 41.55 30.79
N ALA A 219 1.41 42.68 30.64
CA ALA A 219 2.77 42.84 31.16
C ALA A 219 2.84 42.76 32.70
N ASP A 220 1.81 43.22 33.42
CA ASP A 220 1.74 43.07 34.87
C ASP A 220 1.53 41.60 35.26
N ILE A 221 0.69 40.87 34.52
CA ILE A 221 0.46 39.44 34.72
C ILE A 221 1.73 38.64 34.45
N ASP A 222 2.46 38.96 33.38
CA ASP A 222 3.75 38.35 33.07
C ASP A 222 4.79 38.63 34.17
N ALA A 223 4.81 39.85 34.71
CA ALA A 223 5.70 40.20 35.82
C ALA A 223 5.36 39.44 37.11
N ILE A 224 4.07 39.22 37.40
CA ILE A 224 3.63 38.40 38.53
C ILE A 224 4.04 36.94 38.32
N ALA A 225 3.77 36.37 37.14
CA ALA A 225 4.15 35.00 36.80
C ALA A 225 5.67 34.81 36.88
N GLN A 226 6.47 35.77 36.42
CA GLN A 226 7.92 35.72 36.59
C GLN A 226 8.34 35.77 38.06
N ALA A 227 7.74 36.65 38.87
CA ALA A 227 8.12 36.83 40.27
C ALA A 227 7.76 35.64 41.15
N PHE A 228 6.61 35.01 40.92
CA PHE A 228 6.11 33.91 41.74
C PHE A 228 6.43 32.53 41.18
N LEU A 229 6.46 32.37 39.85
CA LEU A 229 6.59 31.07 39.19
C LEU A 229 7.90 30.88 38.43
N GLY A 230 8.69 31.95 38.23
CA GLY A 230 9.88 31.91 37.38
C GLY A 230 9.57 31.77 35.90
N ALA A 231 8.38 32.19 35.48
CA ALA A 231 7.93 32.13 34.10
C ALA A 231 8.60 33.21 33.22
N ASN A 232 9.75 32.88 32.64
CA ASN A 232 10.49 33.76 31.72
C ASN A 232 9.65 34.08 30.47
N ARG A 233 8.70 33.22 30.14
CA ARG A 233 7.70 33.41 29.10
C ARG A 233 6.35 32.91 29.58
N TYR A 234 5.29 33.66 29.32
CA TYR A 234 3.93 33.26 29.64
C TYR A 234 3.01 33.35 28.42
N ILE A 235 2.76 32.20 27.79
CA ILE A 235 1.93 32.06 26.61
C ILE A 235 0.46 31.96 27.02
N LYS A 236 -0.40 32.72 26.32
CA LYS A 236 -1.84 32.77 26.56
C LYS A 236 -2.53 32.45 25.25
N PHE A 237 -3.31 31.38 25.22
CA PHE A 237 -4.07 30.98 24.05
C PHE A 237 -5.46 31.62 24.06
N PRO A 238 -6.04 31.97 22.90
CA PRO A 238 -7.45 32.34 22.80
C PRO A 238 -8.35 31.34 23.54
N THR A 239 -9.38 31.86 24.23
CA THR A 239 -10.38 31.04 24.90
C THR A 239 -11.16 30.22 23.88
N LEU A 240 -11.47 28.96 24.23
CA LEU A 240 -12.20 28.08 23.32
C LEU A 240 -13.71 28.48 23.27
N PRO A 241 -14.34 28.50 22.07
CA PRO A 241 -15.72 28.96 21.89
C PRO A 241 -16.80 28.23 22.71
N TYR A 242 -16.68 26.92 22.89
CA TYR A 242 -17.70 26.09 23.54
C TYR A 242 -17.29 25.61 24.94
N ASP A 243 -16.01 25.67 25.29
CA ASP A 243 -15.53 25.33 26.63
C ASP A 243 -16.05 26.37 27.62
N LEU A 244 -16.85 25.93 28.60
CA LEU A 244 -17.43 26.83 29.59
C LEU A 244 -16.46 27.32 30.66
N ILE A 245 -15.35 26.60 30.86
CA ILE A 245 -14.40 26.88 31.94
C ILE A 245 -13.10 27.50 31.42
N HIS A 246 -12.86 27.41 30.11
CA HIS A 246 -11.69 27.94 29.40
C HIS A 246 -10.35 27.46 29.97
N HIS A 247 -10.29 26.21 30.43
CA HIS A 247 -9.07 25.64 31.02
C HIS A 247 -8.27 24.86 29.98
N ILE A 248 -6.96 25.12 29.91
CA ILE A 248 -6.08 24.43 28.96
C ILE A 248 -5.82 22.95 29.30
N ASP A 249 -5.93 22.54 30.56
CA ASP A 249 -5.77 21.13 30.95
C ASP A 249 -6.86 20.19 30.42
N MET A 250 -7.96 20.74 29.91
CA MET A 250 -9.03 19.98 29.26
C MET A 250 -8.69 19.54 27.84
N HIS A 251 -7.69 20.15 27.20
CA HIS A 251 -7.32 19.85 25.82
C HIS A 251 -5.81 19.80 25.56
N MET A 252 -4.96 20.06 26.57
CA MET A 252 -3.50 20.03 26.45
C MET A 252 -2.84 19.36 27.65
N ARG A 253 -1.72 18.66 27.41
CA ARG A 253 -0.89 18.01 28.44
C ARG A 253 0.56 17.95 28.02
N PHE A 254 1.44 18.67 28.71
CA PHE A 254 2.89 18.49 28.52
C PHE A 254 3.35 17.18 29.16
N ILE A 255 4.16 16.43 28.42
CA ILE A 255 4.72 15.13 28.86
C ILE A 255 6.24 15.15 29.04
N ASP A 256 6.88 16.18 28.49
CA ASP A 256 8.27 16.54 28.69
C ASP A 256 8.49 18.01 28.30
N GLU A 257 9.76 18.41 28.27
CA GLU A 257 10.20 19.77 28.05
C GLU A 257 9.85 20.33 26.65
N GLU A 258 9.59 19.46 25.66
CA GLU A 258 9.36 19.84 24.26
C GLU A 258 8.13 19.19 23.60
N THR A 259 7.45 18.28 24.31
CA THR A 259 6.34 17.49 23.75
C THR A 259 5.05 17.71 24.53
N VAL A 260 3.98 17.98 23.78
CA VAL A 260 2.64 18.21 24.28
C VAL A 260 1.65 17.27 23.61
N ILE A 261 0.76 16.67 24.39
CA ILE A 261 -0.40 15.94 23.89
C ILE A 261 -1.57 16.92 23.83
N ILE A 262 -2.19 17.06 22.65
CA ILE A 262 -3.28 18.01 22.41
C ILE A 262 -4.48 17.27 21.83
N GLY A 263 -5.67 17.54 22.40
CA GLY A 263 -6.94 16.99 21.94
C GLY A 263 -7.18 17.25 20.44
N ALA A 264 -7.82 16.31 19.76
CA ALA A 264 -8.20 16.42 18.36
C ALA A 264 -9.65 15.99 18.19
N TYR A 265 -10.44 16.85 17.56
CA TYR A 265 -11.82 16.58 17.17
C TYR A 265 -11.87 16.24 15.67
N PRO A 266 -12.97 15.61 15.19
CA PRO A 266 -13.23 15.57 13.75
C PRO A 266 -13.23 16.97 13.14
N GLU A 267 -12.85 17.07 11.86
CA GLU A 267 -12.73 18.34 11.15
C GLU A 267 -14.02 19.18 11.27
N GLY A 268 -13.87 20.43 11.72
CA GLY A 268 -14.97 21.38 11.85
C GLY A 268 -15.95 21.14 13.01
N VAL A 269 -15.64 20.23 13.94
CA VAL A 269 -16.51 19.86 15.07
C VAL A 269 -16.00 20.43 16.39
N ALA A 270 -16.93 20.86 17.26
CA ALA A 270 -16.68 21.45 18.58
C ALA A 270 -15.60 22.55 18.52
N ASP A 271 -14.72 22.60 19.52
CA ASP A 271 -13.60 23.54 19.53
C ASP A 271 -12.42 23.12 18.64
N GLY A 272 -12.59 22.06 17.84
CA GLY A 272 -11.57 21.55 16.92
C GLY A 272 -10.88 22.67 16.13
N PRO A 273 -11.62 23.54 15.40
CA PRO A 273 -11.01 24.63 14.64
C PRO A 273 -10.08 25.54 15.46
N GLN A 274 -10.49 25.96 16.66
CA GLN A 274 -9.66 26.85 17.49
C GLN A 274 -8.46 26.10 18.10
N ILE A 275 -8.63 24.81 18.43
CA ILE A 275 -7.53 23.96 18.91
C ILE A 275 -6.48 23.78 17.82
N GLU A 276 -6.87 23.58 16.55
CA GLU A 276 -5.93 23.50 15.42
C GLU A 276 -5.13 24.80 15.26
N GLU A 277 -5.79 25.97 15.33
CA GLU A 277 -5.10 27.27 15.28
C GLU A 277 -4.09 27.44 16.44
N ASN A 278 -4.46 26.99 17.65
CA ASN A 278 -3.57 27.03 18.81
C ASN A 278 -2.35 26.10 18.64
N VAL A 279 -2.55 24.93 18.02
CA VAL A 279 -1.47 23.97 17.67
C VAL A 279 -0.53 24.60 16.65
N GLU A 280 -1.05 25.21 15.59
CA GLU A 280 -0.24 25.88 14.56
C GLU A 280 0.59 27.01 15.18
N TYR A 281 -0.01 27.85 16.03
CA TYR A 281 0.72 28.89 16.73
C TYR A 281 1.83 28.33 17.64
N LEU A 282 1.53 27.29 18.43
CA LEU A 282 2.51 26.68 19.33
C LEU A 282 3.72 26.11 18.57
N ILE A 283 3.48 25.43 17.44
CA ILE A 283 4.55 24.77 16.68
C ILE A 283 5.39 25.80 15.90
N ASN A 284 4.76 26.81 15.32
CA ASN A 284 5.42 27.73 14.40
C ASN A 284 6.04 28.96 15.08
N GLU A 285 5.43 29.45 16.17
CA GLU A 285 5.78 30.75 16.75
C GLU A 285 6.42 30.65 18.14
N VAL A 286 6.23 29.53 18.86
CA VAL A 286 6.69 29.38 20.24
C VAL A 286 7.90 28.43 20.31
N PRO A 287 9.13 28.93 20.51
CA PRO A 287 10.27 28.06 20.69
C PRO A 287 10.29 27.43 22.09
N THR A 288 10.77 26.20 22.21
CA THR A 288 11.05 25.55 23.50
C THR A 288 12.16 26.29 24.23
N ALA A 289 12.35 26.00 25.52
CA ALA A 289 13.46 26.55 26.30
C ALA A 289 14.85 26.15 25.75
N PHE A 290 14.93 25.11 24.93
CA PHE A 290 16.15 24.67 24.25
C PHE A 290 16.35 25.31 22.86
N GLY A 291 15.38 26.11 22.40
CA GLY A 291 15.43 26.79 21.10
C GLY A 291 14.90 25.96 19.93
N ASN A 292 14.31 24.78 20.18
CA ASN A 292 13.64 23.99 19.15
C ASN A 292 12.14 24.38 19.05
N THR A 293 11.40 23.71 18.18
CA THR A 293 9.92 23.79 18.12
C THR A 293 9.27 22.75 19.03
N TYR A 294 8.09 23.02 19.58
CA TYR A 294 7.32 22.00 20.31
C TYR A 294 6.84 20.88 19.36
N GLN A 295 6.77 19.65 19.86
CA GLN A 295 6.14 18.51 19.19
C GLN A 295 4.73 18.30 19.74
N ALA A 296 3.73 18.26 18.86
CA ALA A 296 2.34 18.01 19.24
C ALA A 296 1.92 16.58 18.88
N ILE A 297 1.58 15.77 19.89
CA ILE A 297 0.94 14.46 19.72
C ILE A 297 -0.56 14.66 19.78
N ARG A 298 -1.29 14.22 18.75
CA ARG A 298 -2.74 14.43 18.66
C ARG A 298 -3.50 13.31 19.37
N MET A 299 -4.41 13.70 20.26
CA MET A 299 -5.22 12.79 21.08
C MET A 299 -6.69 12.83 20.63
N PRO A 300 -7.21 11.79 19.95
CA PRO A 300 -8.60 11.76 19.54
C PRO A 300 -9.55 11.90 20.72
N MET A 301 -10.37 12.95 20.72
CA MET A 301 -11.33 13.22 21.79
C MET A 301 -12.59 12.37 21.56
N PRO A 302 -13.10 11.64 22.56
CA PRO A 302 -14.22 10.74 22.36
C PRO A 302 -15.55 11.50 22.39
N PRO A 303 -16.55 11.11 21.58
CA PRO A 303 -17.90 11.67 21.68
C PRO A 303 -18.60 11.18 22.95
N ASP A 304 -19.74 11.79 23.27
CA ASP A 304 -20.64 11.29 24.31
C ASP A 304 -21.30 9.95 23.92
N ALA A 305 -22.07 9.36 24.85
CA ALA A 305 -22.76 8.08 24.62
C ALA A 305 -23.78 8.11 23.46
N ALA A 306 -24.22 9.29 23.03
CA ALA A 306 -25.11 9.48 21.88
C ALA A 306 -24.35 9.85 20.59
N GLY A 307 -23.01 9.83 20.61
CA GLY A 307 -22.17 10.15 19.44
C GLY A 307 -22.03 11.66 19.18
N ARG A 308 -22.29 12.51 20.17
CA ARG A 308 -22.25 13.97 20.04
C ARG A 308 -20.97 14.55 20.62
N TYR A 309 -20.56 15.69 20.10
CA TYR A 309 -19.46 16.51 20.59
C TYR A 309 -19.99 17.83 21.18
N PRO A 310 -19.25 18.49 22.08
CA PRO A 310 -19.72 19.70 22.76
C PRO A 310 -19.68 20.92 21.82
N ASP A 311 -20.73 21.10 21.01
CA ASP A 311 -20.87 22.25 20.08
C ASP A 311 -21.67 23.43 20.67
N ASN A 312 -22.05 23.36 21.95
CA ASN A 312 -22.84 24.40 22.61
C ASN A 312 -22.74 24.25 24.14
N ASN A 313 -21.61 24.68 24.70
CA ASN A 313 -21.44 24.76 26.15
C ASN A 313 -21.66 23.42 26.88
N GLY A 314 -21.24 22.31 26.24
CA GLY A 314 -21.37 20.95 26.75
C GLY A 314 -20.10 20.46 27.46
N ASP A 315 -20.20 19.37 28.21
CA ASP A 315 -19.04 18.75 28.85
C ASP A 315 -18.12 18.03 27.86
N TYR A 316 -16.82 18.15 28.10
CA TYR A 316 -15.76 17.59 27.26
C TYR A 316 -15.34 16.25 27.85
N ARG A 317 -15.68 15.14 27.20
CA ARG A 317 -14.88 13.93 27.44
C ARG A 317 -13.48 14.18 26.89
N THR A 318 -12.48 14.02 27.73
CA THR A 318 -11.10 14.39 27.42
C THR A 318 -10.12 13.37 27.97
N TYR A 319 -9.12 13.00 27.17
CA TYR A 319 -8.01 12.16 27.62
C TYR A 319 -6.80 12.97 28.09
N THR A 320 -6.74 14.28 27.82
CA THR A 320 -5.60 15.14 28.19
C THR A 320 -5.64 15.57 29.65
N ASN A 321 -6.81 15.47 30.30
CA ASN A 321 -6.98 15.70 31.74
C ASN A 321 -6.43 14.54 32.59
N SER A 322 -5.28 14.01 32.16
CA SER A 322 -4.46 12.99 32.81
C SER A 322 -3.48 13.63 33.79
N ILE A 323 -2.88 12.83 34.67
CA ILE A 323 -1.93 13.31 35.69
C ILE A 323 -0.81 12.29 35.94
N PHE A 324 0.44 12.79 36.01
CA PHE A 324 1.59 11.99 36.43
C PHE A 324 1.61 11.81 37.95
N VAL A 325 1.95 10.60 38.37
CA VAL A 325 2.28 10.24 39.74
C VAL A 325 3.56 9.40 39.70
N ASN A 326 4.71 10.08 39.71
CA ASN A 326 6.03 9.48 39.50
C ASN A 326 6.06 8.55 38.27
N LYS A 327 6.07 7.22 38.46
CA LYS A 327 6.19 6.23 37.38
C LYS A 327 4.84 5.81 36.78
N THR A 328 3.74 6.33 37.31
CA THR A 328 2.38 6.03 36.88
C THR A 328 1.73 7.27 36.23
N LEU A 329 1.00 7.07 35.13
CA LEU A 329 0.13 8.09 34.53
C LEU A 329 -1.32 7.65 34.68
N LEU A 330 -2.13 8.47 35.34
CA LEU A 330 -3.57 8.25 35.46
C LEU A 330 -4.29 8.97 34.32
N VAL A 331 -5.07 8.23 33.54
CA VAL A 331 -5.76 8.73 32.33
C VAL A 331 -7.27 8.55 32.52
N PRO A 332 -8.09 9.60 32.33
CA PRO A 332 -9.54 9.45 32.36
C PRO A 332 -10.02 8.53 31.23
N THR A 333 -11.00 7.66 31.50
CA THR A 333 -11.61 6.75 30.51
C THR A 333 -13.13 6.88 30.51
N TYR A 334 -13.77 6.52 29.40
CA TYR A 334 -15.20 6.73 29.20
C TYR A 334 -15.92 5.57 28.50
N GLU A 335 -15.38 5.10 27.38
CA GLU A 335 -15.95 4.00 26.59
C GLU A 335 -14.82 3.20 25.95
N GLU A 336 -14.77 1.89 26.21
CA GLU A 336 -13.66 1.00 25.84
C GLU A 336 -13.23 1.11 24.37
N ARG A 337 -14.20 1.28 23.44
CA ARG A 337 -13.94 1.43 22.00
C ARG A 337 -13.07 2.64 21.63
N TYR A 338 -13.11 3.71 22.43
CA TYR A 338 -12.28 4.91 22.23
C TYR A 338 -11.06 4.88 23.16
N ASP A 339 -11.27 4.43 24.40
CA ASP A 339 -10.23 4.41 25.45
C ASP A 339 -9.01 3.58 25.04
N THR A 340 -9.22 2.46 24.35
CA THR A 340 -8.13 1.60 23.86
C THR A 340 -7.15 2.34 22.95
N THR A 341 -7.64 3.27 22.13
CA THR A 341 -6.78 4.10 21.27
C THR A 341 -6.02 5.15 22.08
N ALA A 342 -6.69 5.86 22.97
CA ALA A 342 -6.07 6.89 23.81
C ALA A 342 -4.99 6.31 24.73
N LEU A 343 -5.27 5.17 25.38
CA LEU A 343 -4.30 4.47 26.23
C LEU A 343 -3.11 3.94 25.43
N ARG A 344 -3.30 3.53 24.17
CA ARG A 344 -2.20 3.14 23.29
C ARG A 344 -1.29 4.33 22.97
N ILE A 345 -1.85 5.47 22.58
CA ILE A 345 -1.09 6.70 22.28
C ILE A 345 -0.24 7.10 23.48
N TYR A 346 -0.80 7.10 24.70
CA TYR A 346 -0.02 7.38 25.90
C TYR A 346 1.11 6.37 26.15
N ARG A 347 0.86 5.06 25.97
CA ARG A 347 1.87 4.01 26.16
C ARG A 347 3.02 4.12 25.16
N GLU A 348 2.71 4.51 23.92
CA GLU A 348 3.71 4.75 22.87
C GLU A 348 4.52 6.02 23.15
N ALA A 349 3.87 7.10 23.60
CA ALA A 349 4.52 8.38 23.93
C ALA A 349 5.35 8.33 25.23
N LEU A 350 5.01 7.42 26.15
CA LEU A 350 5.63 7.27 27.47
C LEU A 350 6.06 5.81 27.73
N PRO A 351 7.05 5.29 26.99
CA PRO A 351 7.54 3.93 27.20
C PRO A 351 7.96 3.71 28.66
N GLY A 352 7.58 2.57 29.24
CA GLY A 352 7.90 2.17 30.60
C GLY A 352 6.99 2.77 31.70
N TYR A 353 6.22 3.82 31.43
CA TYR A 353 5.24 4.33 32.39
C TYR A 353 4.06 3.36 32.56
N ASN A 354 3.61 3.24 33.80
CA ASN A 354 2.38 2.51 34.11
C ASN A 354 1.16 3.40 33.78
N VAL A 355 0.58 3.21 32.58
CA VAL A 355 -0.59 3.98 32.12
C VAL A 355 -1.88 3.29 32.58
N VAL A 356 -2.61 3.94 33.49
CA VAL A 356 -3.82 3.41 34.13
C VAL A 356 -5.04 4.24 33.73
N GLY A 357 -6.05 3.59 33.16
CA GLY A 357 -7.35 4.20 32.89
C GLY A 357 -8.26 4.21 34.12
N ILE A 358 -8.92 5.32 34.42
CA ILE A 358 -9.94 5.45 35.48
C ILE A 358 -11.23 6.03 34.88
N ASP A 359 -12.34 5.31 35.05
CA ASP A 359 -13.67 5.72 34.54
C ASP A 359 -14.09 7.08 35.14
N CYS A 360 -14.33 8.05 34.25
CA CYS A 360 -14.70 9.42 34.61
C CYS A 360 -16.10 9.81 34.14
N ASN A 361 -16.95 8.87 33.71
CA ASN A 361 -18.31 9.19 33.27
C ASN A 361 -19.16 9.89 34.36
N ASP A 362 -18.93 9.58 35.64
CA ASP A 362 -19.69 10.17 36.74
C ASP A 362 -19.30 11.64 37.04
N ILE A 363 -18.06 12.04 36.76
CA ILE A 363 -17.54 13.38 37.09
C ILE A 363 -17.56 14.33 35.89
N ILE A 364 -17.43 13.81 34.66
CA ILE A 364 -17.28 14.65 33.47
C ILE A 364 -18.43 15.63 33.20
N PRO A 365 -19.72 15.33 33.52
CA PRO A 365 -20.80 16.30 33.38
C PRO A 365 -20.66 17.53 34.28
N ALA A 366 -19.75 17.47 35.27
CA ALA A 366 -19.37 18.59 36.12
C ALA A 366 -18.19 19.40 35.57
N PHE A 367 -17.76 19.16 34.31
CA PHE A 367 -16.73 19.87 33.55
C PHE A 367 -15.28 19.65 34.03
N GLY A 368 -14.96 18.46 34.52
CA GLY A 368 -13.57 18.10 34.87
C GLY A 368 -13.38 16.60 35.05
N ALA A 369 -12.12 16.15 35.09
CA ALA A 369 -11.75 14.76 35.30
C ALA A 369 -10.58 14.61 36.30
N LEU A 370 -9.63 13.69 36.06
CA LEU A 370 -8.59 13.31 37.02
C LEU A 370 -7.62 14.44 37.36
N HIS A 371 -7.16 15.19 36.36
CA HIS A 371 -6.25 16.32 36.59
C HIS A 371 -6.90 17.40 37.45
N CYS A 372 -8.19 17.70 37.21
CA CYS A 372 -8.95 18.72 37.93
C CYS A 372 -9.14 18.42 39.43
N ILE A 373 -9.02 17.15 39.84
CA ILE A 373 -9.26 16.71 41.24
C ILE A 373 -8.00 16.24 41.96
N THR A 374 -6.83 16.56 41.42
CA THR A 374 -5.53 16.17 41.97
C THR A 374 -4.57 17.36 42.00
N LYS A 375 -3.64 17.37 42.97
CA LYS A 375 -2.57 18.37 43.04
C LYS A 375 -1.23 17.75 43.44
N LEU A 376 -0.17 18.07 42.71
CA LEU A 376 1.17 17.52 42.95
C LEU A 376 1.99 18.40 43.88
N ILE A 377 2.81 17.75 44.71
CA ILE A 377 3.80 18.38 45.58
C ILE A 377 5.18 17.79 45.28
N GLY A 378 6.11 18.65 44.85
CA GLY A 378 7.50 18.25 44.53
C GLY A 378 8.28 17.71 45.73
N VAL A 379 9.40 17.05 45.48
CA VAL A 379 10.28 16.53 46.55
C VAL A 379 11.06 17.63 47.27
N ASN A 380 11.40 17.40 48.54
CA ASN A 380 12.25 18.33 49.31
C ASN A 380 13.72 18.36 48.85
N ASP A 381 14.23 17.30 48.22
CA ASP A 381 15.62 17.20 47.75
C ASP A 381 15.66 16.78 46.26
N PRO A 382 15.37 17.72 45.34
CA PRO A 382 15.27 17.40 43.91
C PRO A 382 16.64 17.22 43.26
N LEU A 383 16.80 16.13 42.50
CA LEU A 383 17.84 16.00 41.49
C LEU A 383 17.16 16.21 40.13
N TRP A 384 17.37 17.38 39.54
CA TRP A 384 16.69 17.78 38.32
C TRP A 384 17.53 17.45 37.10
N ILE A 385 16.92 16.75 36.14
CA ILE A 385 17.49 16.41 34.82
C ILE A 385 16.50 16.90 33.76
N ALA A 386 16.86 17.95 33.03
CA ALA A 386 16.09 18.45 31.88
C ALA A 386 16.87 18.24 30.59
N HIS A 387 16.22 17.71 29.55
CA HIS A 387 16.90 17.26 28.34
C HIS A 387 16.00 17.46 27.11
N SER A 388 16.51 18.13 26.08
CA SER A 388 15.88 18.12 24.75
C SER A 388 16.13 16.76 24.12
N ARG A 389 15.06 15.99 23.89
CA ARG A 389 15.15 14.65 23.31
C ARG A 389 15.82 14.73 21.94
N LEU A 390 16.70 13.76 21.66
CA LEU A 390 17.18 13.54 20.30
C LEU A 390 15.99 13.22 19.42
N ARG A 391 15.93 13.87 18.25
CA ARG A 391 14.87 13.67 17.26
C ARG A 391 15.33 12.65 16.23
N ASP A 392 14.37 12.07 15.53
CA ASP A 392 14.65 11.27 14.35
C ASP A 392 15.53 12.07 13.38
N THR A 393 16.46 11.37 12.73
CA THR A 393 17.51 11.99 11.90
C THR A 393 17.85 11.10 10.72
N ASP A 394 18.33 11.71 9.64
CA ASP A 394 18.93 11.03 8.49
C ASP A 394 20.48 11.00 8.55
N ASP A 395 21.06 11.55 9.62
CA ASP A 395 22.50 11.59 9.82
C ASP A 395 23.02 10.20 10.23
N THR A 396 23.66 9.52 9.28
CA THR A 396 24.27 8.20 9.47
C THR A 396 25.79 8.28 9.69
N GLU A 397 26.35 9.49 9.69
CA GLU A 397 27.80 9.69 9.67
C GLU A 397 28.35 10.30 10.96
N ASN A 398 27.57 11.16 11.64
CA ASN A 398 28.02 11.89 12.82
C ASN A 398 27.44 11.34 14.14
N ASP A 399 28.17 11.57 15.23
CA ASP A 399 27.70 11.25 16.57
C ASP A 399 26.51 12.12 16.99
N TYR A 400 25.53 11.51 17.66
CA TYR A 400 24.36 12.19 18.19
C TYR A 400 24.66 12.78 19.57
N LEU A 401 24.64 14.12 19.67
CA LEU A 401 25.01 14.86 20.86
C LEU A 401 23.82 15.06 21.82
N ALA A 402 23.78 14.31 22.92
CA ALA A 402 22.79 14.46 23.96
C ALA A 402 23.25 15.45 25.04
N ARG A 403 22.52 16.57 25.18
CA ARG A 403 22.77 17.62 26.19
C ARG A 403 21.67 17.65 27.25
N ALA A 404 22.04 17.70 28.52
CA ALA A 404 21.07 17.83 29.62
C ALA A 404 21.51 18.88 30.65
N ILE A 405 20.55 19.64 31.17
CA ILE A 405 20.74 20.45 32.37
C ILE A 405 20.58 19.52 33.57
N ILE A 406 21.63 19.40 34.40
CA ILE A 406 21.61 18.52 35.57
C ILE A 406 22.01 19.31 36.81
N LYS A 407 21.07 19.43 37.77
CA LYS A 407 21.23 20.28 38.96
C LYS A 407 20.81 19.54 40.23
N HIS A 408 21.56 19.80 41.29
CA HIS A 408 21.23 19.41 42.67
C HIS A 408 21.93 20.38 43.63
N ARG A 409 21.34 20.69 44.79
CA ARG A 409 21.88 21.66 45.76
C ARG A 409 23.32 21.35 46.23
N SER A 410 23.67 20.06 46.29
CA SER A 410 24.99 19.59 46.71
C SER A 410 26.00 19.52 45.56
N GLY A 411 25.58 19.78 44.32
CA GLY A 411 26.34 19.52 43.09
C GLY A 411 26.20 18.09 42.58
N ILE A 412 26.67 17.85 41.36
CA ILE A 412 26.60 16.56 40.66
C ILE A 412 27.94 15.83 40.75
N ALA A 413 27.93 14.60 41.24
CA ALA A 413 29.11 13.76 41.37
C ALA A 413 29.51 13.13 40.02
N HIS A 414 28.54 12.58 39.30
CA HIS A 414 28.70 12.10 37.93
C HIS A 414 27.35 11.96 37.24
N ALA A 415 27.36 12.03 35.91
CA ALA A 415 26.21 11.77 35.04
C ALA A 415 26.63 10.82 33.92
N THR A 416 25.72 9.95 33.50
CA THR A 416 25.96 8.90 32.51
C THR A 416 24.76 8.81 31.59
N LEU A 417 25.01 8.80 30.28
CA LEU A 417 24.02 8.46 29.28
C LEU A 417 24.08 6.96 29.02
N HIS A 418 22.94 6.31 29.01
CA HIS A 418 22.82 4.89 28.69
C HIS A 418 22.06 4.76 27.38
N TYR A 419 22.62 4.10 26.36
CA TYR A 419 21.94 3.86 25.08
C TYR A 419 22.05 2.40 24.62
N ARG A 420 21.13 1.97 23.77
CA ARG A 420 21.14 0.68 23.08
C ARG A 420 20.53 0.82 21.69
N ILE A 421 20.82 -0.13 20.81
CA ILE A 421 20.27 -0.17 19.45
C ILE A 421 19.34 -1.37 19.36
N VAL A 422 18.08 -1.18 18.98
CA VAL A 422 17.10 -2.28 18.89
C VAL A 422 17.56 -3.32 17.86
N PRO A 423 17.49 -4.64 18.13
CA PRO A 423 16.83 -5.31 19.28
C PRO A 423 17.77 -5.66 20.45
N GLU A 424 18.93 -5.02 20.57
CA GLU A 424 19.82 -5.24 21.72
C GLU A 424 19.09 -4.94 23.04
N LEU A 425 19.34 -5.76 24.05
CA LEU A 425 18.67 -5.66 25.35
C LEU A 425 19.48 -4.82 26.35
N ASP A 426 20.80 -4.94 26.31
CA ASP A 426 21.71 -4.32 27.27
C ASP A 426 22.07 -2.89 26.88
N TYR A 427 22.11 -1.98 27.85
CA TYR A 427 22.51 -0.60 27.64
C TYR A 427 24.03 -0.43 27.73
N THR A 428 24.58 0.29 26.76
CA THR A 428 25.95 0.82 26.79
C THR A 428 25.96 2.13 27.57
N ALA A 429 26.87 2.25 28.55
CA ALA A 429 27.03 3.44 29.39
C ALA A 429 28.14 4.35 28.85
N VAL A 430 27.81 5.63 28.67
CA VAL A 430 28.69 6.70 28.21
C VAL A 430 28.75 7.80 29.29
N PRO A 431 29.90 8.06 29.91
CA PRO A 431 30.03 9.16 30.87
C PRO A 431 29.70 10.50 30.21
N MET A 432 28.84 11.29 30.85
CA MET A 432 28.60 12.67 30.44
C MET A 432 29.69 13.59 31.00
N THR A 433 30.07 14.60 30.22
CA THR A 433 31.05 15.63 30.62
C THR A 433 30.36 16.97 30.82
N LEU A 434 30.77 17.74 31.82
CA LEU A 434 30.24 19.08 32.05
C LEU A 434 30.76 20.03 30.95
N GLU A 435 29.89 20.42 30.03
CA GLU A 435 30.18 21.32 28.90
C GLU A 435 30.13 22.78 29.35
N ASP A 436 29.11 23.16 30.13
CA ASP A 436 28.92 24.51 30.67
C ASP A 436 28.57 24.45 32.16
N SER A 437 29.49 24.89 33.01
CA SER A 437 29.28 24.92 34.47
C SER A 437 28.28 25.98 34.94
N ALA A 438 28.11 27.07 34.20
CA ALA A 438 27.19 28.15 34.57
C ALA A 438 25.74 27.78 34.25
N ALA A 439 25.51 27.18 33.08
CA ALA A 439 24.20 26.65 32.69
C ALA A 439 23.91 25.24 33.25
N ALA A 440 24.92 24.58 33.84
CA ALA A 440 24.88 23.19 34.31
C ALA A 440 24.57 22.18 33.18
N ILE A 441 25.12 22.40 31.99
CA ILE A 441 24.91 21.54 30.81
C ILE A 441 25.95 20.43 30.79
N TRP A 442 25.46 19.19 30.74
CA TRP A 442 26.22 17.96 30.59
C TRP A 442 26.02 17.39 29.19
N LEU A 443 27.09 16.87 28.60
CA LEU A 443 27.12 16.37 27.22
C LEU A 443 27.66 14.93 27.17
N ALA A 444 26.98 14.07 26.42
CA ALA A 444 27.51 12.81 25.92
C ALA A 444 27.20 12.65 24.42
N ALA A 445 27.98 11.80 23.76
CA ALA A 445 27.82 11.48 22.35
C ALA A 445 27.42 10.01 22.22
N ILE A 446 26.33 9.75 21.50
CA ILE A 446 25.98 8.41 21.02
C ILE A 446 26.65 8.25 19.64
N PRO A 447 27.46 7.20 19.39
CA PRO A 447 28.08 7.01 18.09
C PRO A 447 27.06 6.94 16.95
N ALA A 448 27.45 7.40 15.75
CA ALA A 448 26.66 7.29 14.53
C ALA A 448 26.10 5.85 14.34
N GLN A 449 24.84 5.75 13.89
CA GLN A 449 24.18 4.48 13.61
C GLN A 449 23.85 4.34 12.13
N ALA A 450 23.66 3.08 11.70
CA ALA A 450 23.20 2.79 10.35
C ALA A 450 21.76 3.28 10.14
N ALA A 451 21.38 3.46 8.87
CA ALA A 451 19.99 3.70 8.50
C ALA A 451 19.07 2.60 9.05
N ASP A 452 17.85 3.00 9.38
CA ASP A 452 16.76 2.24 10.01
C ASP A 452 17.06 1.76 11.44
N ALA A 453 18.14 2.24 12.07
CA ALA A 453 18.42 1.94 13.46
C ALA A 453 17.47 2.71 14.40
N GLU A 454 16.81 1.98 15.32
CA GLU A 454 16.13 2.59 16.46
C GLU A 454 17.07 2.61 17.66
N VAL A 455 17.39 3.81 18.14
CA VAL A 455 18.22 4.04 19.32
C VAL A 455 17.32 4.37 20.50
N GLN A 456 17.53 3.67 21.61
CA GLN A 456 16.83 3.90 22.86
C GLN A 456 17.83 4.33 23.92
N TYR A 457 17.57 5.43 24.61
CA TYR A 457 18.51 5.95 25.61
C TYR A 457 17.83 6.62 26.80
N TYR A 458 18.57 6.77 27.89
CA TYR A 458 18.18 7.52 29.08
C TYR A 458 19.40 8.14 29.76
N ILE A 459 19.15 9.09 30.67
CA ILE A 459 20.20 9.77 31.42
C ILE A 459 20.09 9.39 32.90
N HIS A 460 21.22 9.06 33.52
CA HIS A 460 21.35 8.79 34.94
C HIS A 460 22.32 9.79 35.58
N ALA A 461 21.98 10.32 36.76
CA ALA A 461 22.86 11.21 37.49
C ALA A 461 22.85 10.94 39.00
N THR A 462 24.01 11.11 39.62
CA THR A 462 24.22 10.99 41.06
C THR A 462 24.74 12.32 41.61
N ALA A 463 24.08 12.89 42.60
CA ALA A 463 24.51 14.08 43.31
C ALA A 463 25.60 13.77 44.36
N HIS A 464 26.33 14.80 44.82
CA HIS A 464 27.31 14.65 45.91
C HIS A 464 26.69 14.23 47.25
N SER A 465 25.37 14.39 47.41
CA SER A 465 24.62 13.86 48.57
C SER A 465 24.40 12.36 48.50
N GLY A 466 24.61 11.73 47.34
CA GLY A 466 24.24 10.35 47.05
C GLY A 466 22.81 10.17 46.52
N LYS A 467 22.04 11.25 46.33
CA LYS A 467 20.75 11.20 45.63
C LYS A 467 20.99 10.81 44.17
N GLU A 468 20.24 9.85 43.68
CA GLU A 468 20.26 9.40 42.29
C GLU A 468 18.92 9.70 41.62
N GLN A 469 18.97 9.99 40.32
CA GLN A 469 17.76 10.13 39.50
C GLN A 469 18.06 9.74 38.05
N VAL A 470 17.01 9.30 37.36
CA VAL A 470 17.03 9.00 35.93
C VAL A 470 16.01 9.83 35.16
N ARG A 471 16.27 10.05 33.86
CA ARG A 471 15.36 10.71 32.93
C ARG A 471 15.24 9.84 31.66
N PRO A 472 14.04 9.30 31.36
CA PRO A 472 12.79 9.40 32.13
C PRO A 472 12.82 8.65 33.48
N LEU A 473 11.88 8.96 34.41
CA LEU A 473 11.81 8.40 35.78
C LEU A 473 11.65 6.87 35.84
N VAL A 474 11.22 6.28 34.72
CA VAL A 474 10.92 4.86 34.55
C VAL A 474 12.08 4.08 33.92
N ALA A 475 13.22 4.72 33.68
CA ALA A 475 14.39 4.02 33.17
C ALA A 475 14.92 2.98 34.18
N PRO A 476 15.48 1.84 33.71
CA PRO A 476 15.79 1.51 32.31
C PRO A 476 14.61 0.92 31.51
N GLU A 477 13.47 0.61 32.14
CA GLU A 477 12.29 0.06 31.44
C GLU A 477 11.70 1.07 30.45
N GLY A 478 11.70 2.35 30.81
CA GLY A 478 11.39 3.46 29.90
C GLY A 478 12.62 4.19 29.39
N TYR A 479 12.46 4.84 28.24
CA TYR A 479 13.56 5.42 27.47
C TYR A 479 13.04 6.51 26.53
N PHE A 480 13.97 7.31 26.01
CA PHE A 480 13.76 8.16 24.85
C PHE A 480 14.14 7.39 23.58
N PRO A 481 13.23 7.22 22.62
CA PRO A 481 13.55 6.68 21.31
C PRO A 481 13.92 7.80 20.34
N PHE A 482 14.82 7.51 19.41
CA PHE A 482 14.92 8.21 18.12
C PHE A 482 15.35 7.22 17.05
N ARG A 483 14.98 7.50 15.81
CA ARG A 483 15.33 6.66 14.65
C ARG A 483 16.30 7.35 13.73
N VAL A 484 17.13 6.53 13.09
CA VAL A 484 18.02 6.96 12.02
C VAL A 484 17.38 6.57 10.69
N ASP A 485 16.31 7.25 10.28
CA ASP A 485 15.47 6.82 9.16
C ASP A 485 15.96 7.42 7.83
N ALA A 486 16.63 6.61 7.01
CA ALA A 486 16.85 6.95 5.60
C ALA A 486 15.54 6.74 4.85
N LEU A 487 15.16 7.72 4.03
CA LEU A 487 14.01 7.59 3.15
C LEU A 487 14.28 6.51 2.10
N ALA A 488 13.32 5.60 1.89
CA ALA A 488 13.38 4.62 0.82
C ALA A 488 12.04 4.61 0.07
N PRO A 489 11.91 5.38 -1.02
CA PRO A 489 10.71 5.46 -1.82
C PRO A 489 10.44 4.13 -2.52
N ALA A 490 9.21 3.63 -2.40
CA ALA A 490 8.73 2.42 -3.07
C ALA A 490 7.23 2.53 -3.35
N PHE A 491 6.75 1.94 -4.45
CA PHE A 491 5.32 1.89 -4.75
C PHE A 491 4.93 0.71 -5.63
N THR A 492 3.63 0.39 -5.65
CA THR A 492 3.00 -0.56 -6.58
C THR A 492 1.83 0.11 -7.32
N VAL A 493 1.33 -0.55 -8.35
CA VAL A 493 0.21 -0.09 -9.18
C VAL A 493 -0.88 -1.16 -9.16
N SER A 494 -2.15 -0.78 -9.00
CA SER A 494 -3.27 -1.74 -8.85
C SER A 494 -3.41 -2.72 -10.01
N PHE A 495 -3.12 -2.26 -11.23
CA PHE A 495 -3.01 -3.08 -12.44
C PHE A 495 -1.90 -2.50 -13.34
N PRO A 496 -0.89 -3.28 -13.76
CA PRO A 496 0.17 -2.79 -14.65
C PRO A 496 -0.29 -2.61 -16.11
N GLU A 497 -1.50 -3.08 -16.44
CA GLU A 497 -2.17 -2.88 -17.74
C GLU A 497 -3.58 -2.28 -17.52
N ALA A 498 -3.94 -1.22 -18.26
CA ALA A 498 -5.21 -0.52 -18.10
C ALA A 498 -5.87 -0.09 -19.42
N CYS A 499 -7.20 0.09 -19.41
CA CYS A 499 -7.94 0.65 -20.54
C CYS A 499 -7.72 2.18 -20.63
N PRO A 500 -7.65 2.78 -21.84
CA PRO A 500 -7.59 4.23 -21.98
C PRO A 500 -8.74 4.94 -21.26
N GLY A 501 -8.40 5.86 -20.37
CA GLY A 501 -9.34 6.69 -19.61
C GLY A 501 -9.74 6.16 -18.23
N ASN A 502 -9.35 4.94 -17.86
CA ASN A 502 -9.67 4.37 -16.54
C ASN A 502 -8.77 4.93 -15.44
N LEU A 503 -9.30 4.98 -14.22
CA LEU A 503 -8.52 5.27 -13.03
C LEU A 503 -7.68 4.05 -12.62
N VAL A 504 -6.39 4.28 -12.40
CA VAL A 504 -5.43 3.33 -11.87
C VAL A 504 -4.94 3.87 -10.52
N GLN A 505 -4.84 3.01 -9.52
CA GLN A 505 -4.36 3.42 -8.20
C GLN A 505 -2.86 3.13 -8.06
N PHE A 506 -2.10 4.14 -7.62
CA PHE A 506 -0.73 4.00 -7.17
C PHE A 506 -0.72 3.86 -5.65
N LEU A 507 -0.05 2.82 -5.15
CA LEU A 507 -0.01 2.46 -3.74
C LEU A 507 1.41 2.65 -3.20
N ASP A 508 1.57 3.55 -2.25
CA ASP A 508 2.83 3.79 -1.56
C ASP A 508 3.25 2.55 -0.74
N GLN A 509 4.53 2.18 -0.85
CA GLN A 509 5.21 1.11 -0.12
C GLN A 509 6.50 1.62 0.52
N SER A 510 6.71 2.94 0.53
CA SER A 510 7.95 3.56 0.98
C SER A 510 8.18 3.34 2.47
N SER A 511 9.46 3.29 2.87
CA SER A 511 9.86 3.20 4.28
C SER A 511 10.66 4.43 4.74
N GLY A 512 10.73 4.60 6.06
CA GLY A 512 11.23 5.79 6.75
C GLY A 512 10.08 6.65 7.32
N ASN A 513 10.40 7.65 8.13
CA ASN A 513 9.42 8.56 8.75
C ASN A 513 8.87 9.59 7.75
N ILE A 514 8.14 9.12 6.74
CA ILE A 514 7.63 9.92 5.63
C ILE A 514 6.43 10.76 6.08
N ASN A 515 6.48 12.06 5.81
CA ASN A 515 5.40 13.01 6.07
C ASN A 515 4.97 13.82 4.84
N SER A 516 5.60 13.58 3.68
CA SER A 516 5.24 14.25 2.43
C SER A 516 5.45 13.33 1.22
N TRP A 517 4.53 13.43 0.25
CA TRP A 517 4.57 12.71 -1.03
C TRP A 517 4.44 13.71 -2.16
N GLN A 518 5.22 13.52 -3.23
CA GLN A 518 5.02 14.19 -4.50
C GLN A 518 5.12 13.17 -5.63
N TRP A 519 4.07 13.11 -6.42
CA TRP A 519 3.96 12.23 -7.56
C TRP A 519 4.03 13.00 -8.87
N ALA A 520 4.66 12.39 -9.87
CA ALA A 520 4.57 12.82 -11.26
C ALA A 520 4.13 11.65 -12.15
N PHE A 521 3.11 11.90 -12.97
CA PHE A 521 2.49 10.97 -13.89
C PHE A 521 2.52 11.52 -15.32
N PRO A 522 3.66 11.42 -16.04
CA PRO A 522 3.74 11.85 -17.43
C PRO A 522 2.63 11.22 -18.28
N GLY A 523 1.76 12.04 -18.88
CA GLY A 523 0.62 11.56 -19.69
C GLY A 523 -0.65 11.19 -18.90
N GLY A 524 -0.59 11.17 -17.56
CA GLY A 524 -1.70 10.87 -16.68
C GLY A 524 -2.56 12.10 -16.33
N GLN A 525 -3.77 11.85 -15.85
CA GLN A 525 -4.72 12.83 -15.31
C GLN A 525 -5.19 12.40 -13.91
N PRO A 526 -4.86 13.16 -12.84
CA PRO A 526 -4.00 14.35 -12.85
C PRO A 526 -2.52 14.00 -13.16
N ALA A 527 -1.76 14.98 -13.68
CA ALA A 527 -0.35 14.78 -14.04
C ALA A 527 0.60 14.79 -12.83
N THR A 528 0.14 15.24 -11.68
CA THR A 528 0.87 15.26 -10.40
C THR A 528 -0.11 15.03 -9.25
N SER A 529 0.37 14.52 -8.12
CA SER A 529 -0.41 14.41 -6.88
C SER A 529 0.46 14.57 -5.64
N THR A 530 -0.13 14.98 -4.52
CA THR A 530 0.51 14.97 -3.19
C THR A 530 -0.19 14.00 -2.22
N GLU A 531 -1.19 13.26 -2.71
CA GLU A 531 -1.82 12.19 -1.94
C GLU A 531 -0.84 11.02 -1.78
N GLN A 532 -0.92 10.31 -0.65
CA GLN A 532 -0.09 9.11 -0.44
C GLN A 532 -0.40 8.02 -1.48
N ASN A 533 -1.70 7.80 -1.78
CA ASN A 533 -2.16 6.75 -2.70
C ASN A 533 -3.07 7.31 -3.81
N PRO A 534 -2.52 8.04 -4.80
CA PRO A 534 -3.33 8.74 -5.80
C PRO A 534 -3.97 7.81 -6.83
N SER A 535 -5.08 8.26 -7.41
CA SER A 535 -5.71 7.62 -8.56
C SER A 535 -5.53 8.46 -9.82
N VAL A 536 -5.08 7.83 -10.90
CA VAL A 536 -4.64 8.50 -12.14
C VAL A 536 -5.23 7.79 -13.34
N SER A 537 -5.73 8.54 -14.33
CA SER A 537 -6.17 7.98 -15.61
C SER A 537 -5.29 8.38 -16.78
N TYR A 538 -5.20 7.51 -17.78
CA TYR A 538 -4.38 7.75 -18.98
C TYR A 538 -5.27 7.67 -20.22
N PRO A 539 -5.57 8.79 -20.89
CA PRO A 539 -6.59 8.83 -21.94
C PRO A 539 -6.11 8.29 -23.30
N GLN A 540 -4.80 8.05 -23.46
CA GLN A 540 -4.21 7.56 -24.71
C GLN A 540 -3.50 6.23 -24.46
N GLU A 541 -3.34 5.46 -25.53
CA GLU A 541 -2.50 4.26 -25.51
C GLU A 541 -1.02 4.64 -25.35
N GLY A 542 -0.26 3.82 -24.63
CA GLY A 542 1.15 4.05 -24.39
C GLY A 542 1.66 3.36 -23.13
N SER A 543 2.99 3.28 -23.01
CA SER A 543 3.67 2.97 -21.75
C SER A 543 4.02 4.27 -21.04
N TYR A 544 3.69 4.38 -19.76
CA TYR A 544 3.88 5.56 -18.95
C TYR A 544 4.67 5.24 -17.70
N GLY A 545 5.66 6.09 -17.39
CA GLY A 545 6.38 6.03 -16.13
C GLY A 545 5.64 6.73 -15.00
N ALA A 546 6.10 6.49 -13.77
CA ALA A 546 5.67 7.21 -12.59
C ALA A 546 6.87 7.53 -11.70
N THR A 547 6.88 8.72 -11.11
CA THR A 547 7.90 9.14 -10.14
C THR A 547 7.24 9.44 -8.81
N LEU A 548 7.81 8.89 -7.74
CA LEU A 548 7.45 9.17 -6.35
C LEU A 548 8.64 9.83 -5.66
N ILE A 549 8.42 10.99 -5.07
CA ILE A 549 9.34 11.67 -4.16
C ILE A 549 8.70 11.62 -2.78
N VAL A 550 9.41 11.05 -1.82
CA VAL A 550 8.99 11.04 -0.42
C VAL A 550 9.90 11.95 0.39
N GLY A 551 9.35 12.58 1.43
CA GLY A 551 10.10 13.43 2.34
C GLY A 551 9.71 13.22 3.79
N ASN A 552 10.65 13.44 4.70
CA ASN A 552 10.44 13.47 6.16
C ASN A 552 10.57 14.88 6.76
N GLY A 553 10.69 15.91 5.91
CA GLY A 553 10.89 17.31 6.32
C GLY A 553 12.34 17.70 6.58
N LEU A 554 13.28 16.74 6.64
CA LEU A 554 14.72 16.98 6.72
C LEU A 554 15.42 16.67 5.38
N SER A 555 15.02 15.56 4.75
CA SER A 555 15.50 15.11 3.45
C SER A 555 14.35 14.63 2.56
N PHE A 556 14.71 14.35 1.30
CA PHE A 556 13.85 13.79 0.28
C PHE A 556 14.61 12.69 -0.44
N ASP A 557 13.91 11.64 -0.85
CA ASP A 557 14.43 10.64 -1.77
C ASP A 557 13.41 10.37 -2.89
N THR A 558 13.88 9.86 -4.02
CA THR A 558 13.10 9.76 -5.26
C THR A 558 13.22 8.37 -5.89
N LEU A 559 12.09 7.78 -6.24
CA LEU A 559 11.99 6.59 -7.09
C LEU A 559 11.29 6.94 -8.40
N THR A 560 11.88 6.54 -9.52
CA THR A 560 11.26 6.60 -10.85
C THR A 560 11.19 5.21 -11.43
N ILE A 561 9.98 4.80 -11.86
CA ILE A 561 9.75 3.60 -12.67
C ILE A 561 9.33 4.06 -14.07
N GLU A 562 10.15 3.78 -15.08
CA GLU A 562 9.97 4.29 -16.46
C GLU A 562 8.75 3.69 -17.19
N GLU A 563 8.37 2.45 -16.86
CA GLU A 563 7.24 1.73 -17.45
C GLU A 563 6.32 1.21 -16.33
N ALA A 564 5.77 2.15 -15.54
CA ALA A 564 4.94 1.82 -14.38
C ALA A 564 3.54 1.30 -14.78
N ILE A 565 3.02 1.74 -15.93
CA ILE A 565 1.71 1.36 -16.45
C ILE A 565 1.74 1.29 -17.97
N VAL A 566 1.11 0.26 -18.53
CA VAL A 566 0.86 0.12 -19.97
C VAL A 566 -0.63 0.29 -20.25
N VAL A 567 -0.97 1.16 -21.20
CA VAL A 567 -2.35 1.47 -21.56
C VAL A 567 -2.59 1.00 -22.98
N THR A 568 -3.47 0.02 -23.12
CA THR A 568 -3.76 -0.64 -24.40
C THR A 568 -5.25 -0.69 -24.68
N ARG A 569 -5.61 -0.61 -25.97
CA ARG A 569 -6.97 -0.86 -26.43
C ARG A 569 -7.07 -2.30 -26.91
N GLY A 570 -8.06 -3.05 -26.41
CA GLY A 570 -8.31 -4.41 -26.87
C GLY A 570 -8.67 -4.48 -28.37
N ILE A 571 -8.41 -5.62 -29.00
CA ILE A 571 -8.65 -5.86 -30.43
C ILE A 571 -9.79 -6.87 -30.65
N THR A 572 -10.72 -6.61 -31.58
CA THR A 572 -11.66 -7.61 -32.12
C THR A 572 -12.00 -7.32 -33.60
N PRO A 573 -12.45 -8.32 -34.40
CA PRO A 573 -12.49 -9.75 -34.08
C PRO A 573 -11.07 -10.32 -33.89
N TYR A 574 -10.95 -11.39 -33.13
CA TYR A 574 -9.66 -11.97 -32.76
C TYR A 574 -9.68 -13.48 -32.92
N PHE A 575 -8.65 -14.06 -33.51
CA PHE A 575 -8.47 -15.50 -33.67
C PHE A 575 -7.03 -15.89 -33.34
N GLU A 576 -6.87 -16.95 -32.53
CA GLU A 576 -5.59 -17.52 -32.13
C GLU A 576 -5.60 -19.04 -32.25
N ALA A 577 -4.65 -19.57 -33.03
CA ALA A 577 -4.47 -21.00 -33.27
C ALA A 577 -3.07 -21.49 -32.82
N PHE A 578 -2.34 -20.67 -32.07
CA PHE A 578 -1.06 -20.99 -31.42
C PHE A 578 0.07 -21.46 -32.35
N ASN A 579 -0.01 -21.10 -33.63
CA ASN A 579 0.99 -21.45 -34.66
C ASN A 579 2.28 -20.62 -34.57
N GLU A 580 2.30 -19.60 -33.71
CA GLU A 580 3.45 -18.71 -33.45
C GLU A 580 3.76 -18.69 -31.94
N PRO A 581 4.99 -18.35 -31.52
CA PRO A 581 5.35 -18.26 -30.10
C PRO A 581 4.49 -17.23 -29.34
N LEU A 582 4.14 -17.52 -28.08
CA LEU A 582 3.31 -16.63 -27.23
C LEU A 582 3.84 -15.19 -27.12
N SER A 583 5.16 -14.99 -27.24
CA SER A 583 5.81 -13.67 -27.24
C SER A 583 5.43 -12.78 -28.44
N ALA A 584 4.76 -13.32 -29.46
CA ALA A 584 4.29 -12.59 -30.62
C ALA A 584 2.80 -12.17 -30.52
N ASN A 585 2.10 -12.55 -29.44
CA ASN A 585 0.65 -12.43 -29.30
C ASN A 585 0.26 -11.52 -28.13
N ASN A 586 -0.97 -11.01 -28.11
CA ASN A 586 -1.51 -10.11 -27.06
C ASN A 586 -1.88 -10.84 -25.76
N TRP A 587 -1.27 -12.01 -25.48
CA TRP A 587 -1.57 -12.81 -24.31
C TRP A 587 -0.44 -12.78 -23.29
N THR A 588 -0.81 -12.67 -22.02
CA THR A 588 0.08 -12.66 -20.87
C THR A 588 -0.09 -13.95 -20.08
N VAL A 589 1.03 -14.63 -19.79
CA VAL A 589 1.10 -15.76 -18.85
C VAL A 589 1.50 -15.22 -17.49
N ASP A 590 0.68 -15.49 -16.47
CA ASP A 590 0.93 -15.13 -15.07
C ASP A 590 0.95 -16.41 -14.23
N ASN A 591 2.14 -16.77 -13.75
CA ASN A 591 2.40 -17.87 -12.82
C ASN A 591 2.83 -17.25 -11.47
N PRO A 592 1.89 -17.01 -10.54
CA PRO A 592 2.14 -16.30 -9.29
C PRO A 592 2.88 -17.12 -8.24
N ASP A 593 2.91 -18.45 -8.35
CA ASP A 593 3.61 -19.32 -7.39
C ASP A 593 5.02 -19.72 -7.84
N ALA A 594 5.39 -19.36 -9.08
CA ALA A 594 6.66 -19.63 -9.72
C ALA A 594 7.04 -21.12 -9.74
N ASP A 595 6.05 -22.00 -9.85
CA ASP A 595 6.26 -23.42 -10.02
C ASP A 595 6.74 -23.78 -11.45
N ALA A 596 6.90 -25.07 -11.74
CA ALA A 596 7.34 -25.53 -13.07
C ALA A 596 6.20 -25.65 -14.09
N ALA A 597 4.94 -25.50 -13.67
CA ALA A 597 3.77 -25.60 -14.52
C ALA A 597 3.36 -24.19 -14.98
N ALA A 598 3.50 -23.91 -16.27
CA ALA A 598 3.02 -22.66 -16.83
C ALA A 598 2.35 -22.91 -18.17
N TRP A 599 1.43 -22.03 -18.54
CA TRP A 599 0.82 -22.05 -19.87
C TRP A 599 1.91 -21.86 -20.93
N ALA A 600 2.02 -22.81 -21.85
CA ALA A 600 3.04 -22.79 -22.90
C ALA A 600 2.47 -23.31 -24.22
N THR A 601 3.07 -22.94 -25.35
CA THR A 601 2.75 -23.59 -26.63
C THR A 601 3.43 -24.96 -26.73
N SER A 602 2.72 -25.93 -27.29
CA SER A 602 3.24 -27.27 -27.56
C SER A 602 2.83 -27.76 -28.94
N GLU A 603 3.72 -28.49 -29.61
CA GLU A 603 3.46 -29.21 -30.86
C GLU A 603 2.76 -30.58 -30.64
N ASP A 604 2.36 -30.85 -29.40
CA ASP A 604 1.68 -32.09 -29.00
C ASP A 604 0.21 -32.11 -29.49
N GLY A 605 -0.06 -32.77 -30.62
CA GLY A 605 -1.42 -33.02 -31.09
C GLY A 605 -1.54 -33.16 -32.61
N LEU A 606 -2.30 -34.14 -33.10
CA LEU A 606 -2.37 -34.45 -34.54
C LEU A 606 -3.23 -33.48 -35.37
N CYS A 607 -4.14 -32.73 -34.74
CA CYS A 607 -5.20 -32.02 -35.47
C CYS A 607 -4.93 -30.55 -35.74
N TYR A 608 -4.13 -29.89 -34.90
CA TYR A 608 -3.94 -28.43 -34.99
C TYR A 608 -2.47 -27.98 -35.08
N ARG A 609 -1.52 -28.91 -35.26
CA ARG A 609 -0.04 -28.70 -35.28
C ARG A 609 0.56 -28.14 -33.99
N SER A 610 -0.11 -27.21 -33.32
CA SER A 610 0.33 -26.55 -32.09
C SER A 610 -0.90 -26.16 -31.26
N ALA A 611 -0.80 -26.23 -29.94
CA ALA A 611 -1.85 -25.83 -29.01
C ALA A 611 -1.24 -25.22 -27.74
N LEU A 612 -2.06 -24.52 -26.96
CA LEU A 612 -1.69 -24.10 -25.62
C LEU A 612 -1.84 -25.29 -24.67
N VAL A 613 -0.80 -25.57 -23.87
CA VAL A 613 -0.78 -26.66 -22.90
C VAL A 613 -0.46 -26.14 -21.51
N MET A 614 -1.09 -26.76 -20.51
CA MET A 614 -0.69 -26.70 -19.11
C MET A 614 -0.25 -28.09 -18.66
N ASP A 615 0.98 -28.22 -18.16
CA ASP A 615 1.56 -29.51 -17.78
C ASP A 615 1.34 -29.87 -16.30
N ASN A 616 0.08 -30.17 -15.95
CA ASN A 616 -0.29 -30.68 -14.62
C ASN A 616 0.18 -32.13 -14.35
N TYR A 617 0.84 -32.79 -15.31
CA TYR A 617 1.29 -34.18 -15.18
C TYR A 617 2.71 -34.28 -14.64
N THR A 618 3.63 -33.47 -15.18
CA THR A 618 5.06 -33.56 -14.84
C THR A 618 5.43 -32.72 -13.61
N ALA A 619 4.66 -31.67 -13.32
CA ALA A 619 4.83 -30.77 -12.18
C ALA A 619 3.76 -31.02 -11.11
N ASP A 620 4.10 -30.80 -9.83
CA ASP A 620 3.15 -30.92 -8.72
C ASP A 620 2.30 -29.66 -8.59
N THR A 621 1.14 -29.67 -9.24
CA THR A 621 0.25 -28.49 -9.32
C THR A 621 -0.84 -28.49 -8.24
N ARG A 622 -0.71 -29.26 -7.14
CA ARG A 622 -1.79 -29.33 -6.15
C ARG A 622 -1.98 -27.97 -5.48
N TYR A 623 -3.21 -27.46 -5.56
CA TYR A 623 -3.63 -26.20 -4.95
C TYR A 623 -2.99 -24.96 -5.59
N THR A 624 -2.46 -25.09 -6.81
CA THR A 624 -1.90 -23.97 -7.58
C THR A 624 -2.91 -23.42 -8.59
N SER A 625 -2.68 -22.18 -9.02
CA SER A 625 -3.46 -21.52 -10.06
C SER A 625 -2.59 -20.65 -10.96
N ASP A 626 -2.68 -20.93 -12.26
CA ASP A 626 -1.95 -20.23 -13.32
C ASP A 626 -2.90 -19.60 -14.31
N PHE A 627 -2.55 -18.39 -14.73
CA PHE A 627 -3.43 -17.55 -15.53
C PHE A 627 -2.88 -17.29 -16.92
N PHE A 628 -3.77 -17.27 -17.90
CA PHE A 628 -3.50 -16.85 -19.27
C PHE A 628 -4.54 -15.81 -19.68
N ARG A 629 -4.09 -14.58 -19.96
CA ARG A 629 -4.96 -13.39 -20.04
C ARG A 629 -4.72 -12.57 -21.31
N ALA A 630 -5.77 -12.00 -21.88
CA ALA A 630 -5.66 -10.99 -22.94
C ALA A 630 -6.83 -10.00 -22.91
N GLN A 631 -6.58 -8.77 -23.35
CA GLN A 631 -7.58 -7.70 -23.40
C GLN A 631 -8.24 -7.59 -24.78
N PHE A 632 -9.57 -7.47 -24.80
CA PHE A 632 -10.40 -7.39 -26.00
C PHE A 632 -11.35 -6.19 -25.93
N SER A 633 -11.61 -5.55 -27.08
CA SER A 633 -12.63 -4.50 -27.18
C SER A 633 -13.81 -5.05 -27.95
N LEU A 634 -14.97 -5.19 -27.32
CA LEU A 634 -16.19 -5.67 -27.96
C LEU A 634 -16.99 -4.53 -28.62
N ALA A 635 -16.36 -3.37 -28.79
CA ALA A 635 -16.93 -2.21 -29.45
C ALA A 635 -17.24 -2.53 -30.92
N GLY A 636 -18.51 -2.40 -31.30
CA GLY A 636 -18.98 -2.62 -32.68
C GLY A 636 -19.36 -4.07 -33.01
N LEU A 637 -19.17 -5.02 -32.09
CA LEU A 637 -19.72 -6.37 -32.23
C LEU A 637 -21.19 -6.41 -31.79
N THR A 638 -21.96 -7.32 -32.39
CA THR A 638 -23.34 -7.62 -31.99
C THR A 638 -23.42 -9.08 -31.56
N ASN A 639 -23.86 -9.34 -30.32
CA ASN A 639 -23.94 -10.69 -29.75
C ASN A 639 -22.57 -11.42 -29.74
N PRO A 640 -21.53 -10.81 -29.12
CA PRO A 640 -20.18 -11.37 -29.10
C PRO A 640 -20.11 -12.69 -28.34
N LYS A 641 -19.27 -13.62 -28.80
CA LYS A 641 -19.03 -14.91 -28.17
C LYS A 641 -17.53 -15.20 -28.11
N LEU A 642 -17.14 -15.97 -27.09
CA LEU A 642 -15.82 -16.59 -26.98
C LEU A 642 -15.93 -18.07 -27.37
N HIS A 643 -15.15 -18.49 -28.35
CA HIS A 643 -15.01 -19.88 -28.78
C HIS A 643 -13.60 -20.38 -28.46
N PHE A 644 -13.48 -21.64 -28.04
CA PHE A 644 -12.19 -22.34 -27.95
C PHE A 644 -12.37 -23.85 -27.96
N ALA A 645 -11.35 -24.56 -28.46
CA ALA A 645 -11.22 -26.01 -28.39
C ALA A 645 -10.52 -26.42 -27.08
N LEU A 646 -11.02 -27.49 -26.46
CA LEU A 646 -10.51 -28.04 -25.21
C LEU A 646 -10.22 -29.54 -25.37
N ALA A 647 -9.07 -30.02 -24.87
CA ALA A 647 -8.82 -31.46 -24.72
C ALA A 647 -8.17 -31.77 -23.37
N TYR A 648 -8.71 -32.78 -22.67
CA TYR A 648 -8.23 -33.18 -21.34
C TYR A 648 -8.64 -34.62 -20.99
N ALA A 649 -7.74 -35.33 -20.33
CA ALA A 649 -8.01 -36.63 -19.71
C ALA A 649 -7.52 -36.62 -18.27
N PRO A 650 -8.36 -36.90 -17.26
CA PRO A 650 -7.90 -36.93 -15.88
C PRO A 650 -6.91 -38.06 -15.64
N TYR A 651 -5.99 -37.90 -14.68
CA TYR A 651 -5.09 -38.99 -14.31
C TYR A 651 -5.87 -40.15 -13.70
N ASN A 652 -6.77 -39.84 -12.76
CA ASN A 652 -7.81 -40.73 -12.24
C ASN A 652 -8.90 -39.93 -11.51
N GLU A 653 -9.79 -40.61 -10.76
CA GLU A 653 -10.87 -39.96 -10.00
C GLU A 653 -10.39 -39.13 -8.80
N THR A 654 -9.14 -39.29 -8.37
CA THR A 654 -8.52 -38.59 -7.22
C THR A 654 -7.61 -37.45 -7.65
N PHE A 655 -6.86 -37.64 -8.73
CA PHE A 655 -5.93 -36.65 -9.29
C PHE A 655 -6.49 -36.13 -10.59
N PHE A 656 -7.05 -34.92 -10.51
CA PHE A 656 -7.68 -34.24 -11.63
C PHE A 656 -7.58 -32.74 -11.48
N ASP A 657 -7.53 -32.05 -12.61
CA ASP A 657 -7.42 -30.60 -12.70
C ASP A 657 -8.76 -29.94 -13.06
N GLY A 658 -8.75 -28.62 -13.07
CA GLY A 658 -9.87 -27.77 -13.44
C GLY A 658 -9.47 -26.68 -14.42
N LEU A 659 -10.47 -26.17 -15.14
CA LEU A 659 -10.36 -24.97 -15.95
C LEU A 659 -11.49 -24.01 -15.56
N LYS A 660 -11.14 -22.76 -15.27
CA LYS A 660 -12.12 -21.67 -15.18
C LYS A 660 -11.83 -20.64 -16.26
N VAL A 661 -12.88 -20.02 -16.79
CA VAL A 661 -12.79 -18.89 -17.72
C VAL A 661 -13.62 -17.74 -17.18
N ARG A 662 -13.06 -16.53 -17.17
CA ARG A 662 -13.70 -15.31 -16.64
C ARG A 662 -13.52 -14.13 -17.58
N ALA A 663 -14.46 -13.20 -17.51
CA ALA A 663 -14.31 -11.85 -18.05
C ALA A 663 -14.06 -10.89 -16.89
N ILE A 664 -13.02 -10.07 -17.00
CA ILE A 664 -12.72 -9.00 -16.05
C ILE A 664 -13.05 -7.68 -16.73
N THR A 665 -13.95 -6.89 -16.14
CA THR A 665 -14.34 -5.58 -16.69
C THR A 665 -13.23 -4.56 -16.47
N CYS A 666 -13.27 -3.47 -17.23
CA CYS A 666 -12.36 -2.33 -17.05
C CYS A 666 -12.41 -1.71 -15.63
N ASP A 667 -13.48 -1.94 -14.86
CA ASP A 667 -13.65 -1.48 -13.47
C ASP A 667 -13.11 -2.49 -12.43
N GLY A 668 -12.56 -3.62 -12.88
CA GLY A 668 -12.01 -4.67 -12.02
C GLY A 668 -13.02 -5.75 -11.59
N ASP A 669 -14.28 -5.68 -12.02
CA ASP A 669 -15.27 -6.71 -11.69
C ASP A 669 -14.96 -8.01 -12.43
N THR A 670 -14.89 -9.10 -11.68
CA THR A 670 -14.61 -10.43 -12.22
C THR A 670 -15.90 -11.24 -12.40
N ILE A 671 -16.26 -11.54 -13.65
CA ILE A 671 -17.48 -12.24 -14.03
C ILE A 671 -17.14 -13.65 -14.53
N PRO A 672 -17.63 -14.72 -13.87
CA PRO A 672 -17.36 -16.10 -14.29
C PRO A 672 -18.14 -16.44 -15.58
N LEU A 673 -17.45 -17.03 -16.56
CA LEU A 673 -18.04 -17.48 -17.83
C LEU A 673 -18.11 -19.01 -17.93
N TYR A 674 -17.10 -19.72 -17.42
CA TYR A 674 -17.02 -21.19 -17.46
C TYR A 674 -16.26 -21.73 -16.24
N GLN A 675 -16.66 -22.90 -15.75
CA GLN A 675 -15.88 -23.69 -14.80
C GLN A 675 -16.18 -25.17 -14.99
N ALA A 676 -15.16 -26.02 -15.02
CA ALA A 676 -15.31 -27.48 -15.03
C ALA A 676 -14.11 -28.15 -14.39
N PHE A 677 -14.34 -29.28 -13.72
CA PHE A 677 -13.31 -30.04 -13.01
C PHE A 677 -13.42 -31.53 -13.31
N GLY A 678 -12.28 -32.23 -13.34
CA GLY A 678 -12.23 -33.68 -13.44
C GLY A 678 -13.11 -34.25 -14.55
N ALA A 679 -14.09 -35.09 -14.20
CA ALA A 679 -14.96 -35.74 -15.18
C ALA A 679 -15.81 -34.77 -16.02
N GLU A 680 -16.12 -33.57 -15.52
CA GLU A 680 -16.85 -32.53 -16.27
C GLU A 680 -15.96 -31.86 -17.33
N LEU A 681 -14.67 -31.70 -17.00
CA LEU A 681 -13.66 -31.16 -17.90
C LEU A 681 -13.22 -32.20 -18.94
N ALA A 682 -13.23 -33.49 -18.58
CA ALA A 682 -12.72 -34.59 -19.39
C ALA A 682 -13.37 -34.68 -20.78
N THR A 683 -12.52 -34.79 -21.81
CA THR A 683 -12.90 -35.09 -23.19
C THR A 683 -12.44 -36.48 -23.63
N ALA A 684 -11.59 -37.13 -22.82
CA ALA A 684 -11.15 -38.52 -22.99
C ALA A 684 -11.22 -39.30 -21.66
N PRO A 685 -11.22 -40.65 -21.70
CA PRO A 685 -11.16 -41.48 -20.50
C PRO A 685 -9.90 -41.24 -19.67
N ALA A 686 -9.98 -41.49 -18.37
CA ALA A 686 -8.85 -41.32 -17.46
C ALA A 686 -7.63 -42.19 -17.85
N THR A 687 -6.43 -41.65 -17.70
CA THR A 687 -5.16 -42.32 -18.07
C THR A 687 -4.03 -41.98 -17.12
N THR A 688 -3.25 -42.99 -16.72
CA THR A 688 -2.05 -42.80 -15.90
C THR A 688 -0.80 -42.44 -16.71
N GLU A 689 -0.88 -42.57 -18.04
CA GLU A 689 0.15 -42.09 -18.97
C GLU A 689 -0.07 -40.60 -19.29
N VAL A 690 0.98 -39.91 -19.76
CA VAL A 690 0.87 -38.53 -20.26
C VAL A 690 -0.23 -38.45 -21.33
N PHE A 691 -1.19 -37.56 -21.13
CA PHE A 691 -2.24 -37.31 -22.11
C PHE A 691 -1.73 -36.41 -23.23
N ILE A 692 -1.85 -36.89 -24.46
CA ILE A 692 -1.61 -36.14 -25.70
C ILE A 692 -2.82 -36.40 -26.60
N PRO A 693 -3.49 -35.35 -27.11
CA PRO A 693 -4.69 -35.51 -27.94
C PRO A 693 -4.32 -35.98 -29.36
N SER A 694 -4.15 -37.29 -29.52
CA SER A 694 -3.73 -37.94 -30.77
C SER A 694 -4.85 -38.13 -31.81
N ASP A 695 -6.08 -37.70 -31.53
CA ASP A 695 -7.21 -37.78 -32.45
C ASP A 695 -8.09 -36.52 -32.27
N CYS A 696 -8.66 -36.03 -33.37
CA CYS A 696 -9.48 -34.82 -33.41
C CYS A 696 -10.77 -35.00 -32.60
N ASN A 697 -11.23 -36.24 -32.46
CA ASN A 697 -12.40 -36.58 -31.65
C ASN A 697 -12.19 -36.37 -30.14
N LEU A 698 -10.95 -36.16 -29.69
CA LEU A 698 -10.63 -35.89 -28.28
C LEU A 698 -10.77 -34.40 -27.92
N TRP A 699 -11.10 -33.55 -28.90
CA TRP A 699 -11.31 -32.12 -28.70
C TRP A 699 -12.79 -31.80 -28.60
N ARG A 700 -13.16 -30.95 -27.62
CA ARG A 700 -14.51 -30.42 -27.41
C ARG A 700 -14.49 -28.91 -27.66
N GLN A 701 -15.41 -28.44 -28.48
CA GLN A 701 -15.63 -27.00 -28.68
C GLN A 701 -16.44 -26.42 -27.51
N ILE A 702 -15.97 -25.31 -26.97
CA ILE A 702 -16.64 -24.51 -25.93
C ILE A 702 -17.05 -23.17 -26.54
N ILE A 703 -18.29 -22.75 -26.27
CA ILE A 703 -18.86 -21.49 -26.76
C ILE A 703 -19.49 -20.76 -25.57
N LEU A 704 -18.97 -19.57 -25.25
CA LEU A 704 -19.40 -18.76 -24.11
C LEU A 704 -19.99 -17.43 -24.59
N PRO A 705 -21.19 -17.03 -24.14
CA PRO A 705 -21.78 -15.74 -24.49
C PRO A 705 -21.04 -14.60 -23.80
N LEU A 706 -20.78 -13.52 -24.53
CA LEU A 706 -20.21 -12.27 -24.02
C LEU A 706 -21.19 -11.10 -24.14
N ASP A 707 -22.48 -11.37 -24.32
CA ASP A 707 -23.52 -10.38 -24.65
C ASP A 707 -23.61 -9.24 -23.63
N SER A 708 -23.38 -9.57 -22.35
CA SER A 708 -23.37 -8.61 -21.24
C SER A 708 -22.26 -7.56 -21.32
N PHE A 709 -21.25 -7.75 -22.18
CA PHE A 709 -20.10 -6.87 -22.35
C PHE A 709 -20.10 -6.17 -23.71
N THR A 710 -21.21 -6.23 -24.45
CA THR A 710 -21.32 -5.62 -25.79
C THR A 710 -21.00 -4.13 -25.73
N GLY A 711 -20.02 -3.68 -26.51
CA GLY A 711 -19.60 -2.28 -26.54
C GLY A 711 -18.49 -1.91 -25.54
N GLU A 712 -18.13 -2.82 -24.65
CA GLU A 712 -17.13 -2.61 -23.59
C GLU A 712 -15.75 -3.15 -24.00
N SER A 713 -14.73 -2.87 -23.20
CA SER A 713 -13.46 -3.59 -23.27
C SER A 713 -13.31 -4.45 -22.01
N ILE A 714 -12.85 -5.69 -22.19
CA ILE A 714 -12.75 -6.69 -21.12
C ILE A 714 -11.43 -7.44 -21.24
N VAL A 715 -10.97 -8.03 -20.14
CA VAL A 715 -9.92 -9.05 -20.15
C VAL A 715 -10.57 -10.43 -20.08
N ILE A 716 -10.17 -11.35 -20.95
CA ILE A 716 -10.52 -12.76 -20.81
C ILE A 716 -9.38 -13.48 -20.10
N GLU A 717 -9.70 -14.20 -19.04
CA GLU A 717 -8.77 -14.96 -18.22
C GLU A 717 -9.11 -16.46 -18.27
N PHE A 718 -8.13 -17.29 -18.63
CA PHE A 718 -8.15 -18.74 -18.42
C PHE A 718 -7.33 -19.07 -17.17
N GLU A 719 -7.94 -19.71 -16.19
CA GLU A 719 -7.30 -20.18 -14.95
C GLU A 719 -7.20 -21.70 -14.97
N ASN A 720 -5.97 -22.22 -14.90
CA ASN A 720 -5.72 -23.60 -14.51
C ASN A 720 -5.96 -23.76 -13.01
N VAL A 721 -6.65 -24.82 -12.61
CA VAL A 721 -6.76 -25.22 -11.19
C VAL A 721 -6.11 -26.57 -11.03
N GLY A 722 -4.88 -26.58 -10.50
CA GLY A 722 -4.08 -27.78 -10.45
C GLY A 722 -4.53 -28.76 -9.36
N GLY A 723 -4.62 -30.03 -9.74
CA GLY A 723 -4.88 -31.16 -8.85
C GLY A 723 -3.96 -32.33 -9.11
N ASN A 724 -2.80 -32.06 -9.73
CA ASN A 724 -1.80 -33.05 -10.13
C ASN A 724 -2.36 -34.13 -11.07
N GLY A 725 -3.29 -33.73 -11.95
CA GLY A 725 -3.94 -34.62 -12.90
C GLY A 725 -3.07 -34.86 -14.12
N ASN A 726 -3.49 -34.33 -15.27
CA ASN A 726 -2.83 -34.57 -16.54
C ASN A 726 -2.78 -33.30 -17.40
N ARG A 727 -2.09 -33.36 -18.53
CA ARG A 727 -1.97 -32.21 -19.43
C ARG A 727 -3.34 -31.72 -19.91
N LEU A 728 -3.55 -30.42 -19.81
CA LEU A 728 -4.75 -29.72 -20.26
C LEU A 728 -4.40 -28.90 -21.50
N TYR A 729 -5.17 -29.07 -22.58
CA TYR A 729 -4.92 -28.39 -23.85
C TYR A 729 -6.07 -27.46 -24.23
N ILE A 730 -5.74 -26.26 -24.71
CA ILE A 730 -6.64 -25.26 -25.26
C ILE A 730 -6.13 -24.83 -26.63
N ASP A 731 -7.04 -24.60 -27.59
CA ASP A 731 -6.69 -24.16 -28.93
C ASP A 731 -7.83 -23.37 -29.60
N ASN A 732 -7.57 -22.74 -30.75
CA ASN A 732 -8.55 -22.03 -31.59
C ASN A 732 -9.40 -21.03 -30.78
N ILE A 733 -8.76 -20.13 -30.04
CA ILE A 733 -9.46 -19.08 -29.31
C ILE A 733 -9.97 -18.05 -30.31
N ASP A 734 -11.29 -17.85 -30.38
CA ASP A 734 -11.94 -16.85 -31.23
C ASP A 734 -12.88 -15.96 -30.41
N ILE A 735 -12.84 -14.64 -30.68
CA ILE A 735 -13.81 -13.67 -30.17
C ILE A 735 -14.44 -12.94 -31.35
N SER A 736 -15.68 -13.29 -31.64
CA SER A 736 -16.42 -12.81 -32.81
C SER A 736 -17.92 -12.64 -32.52
N ALA A 737 -18.63 -11.92 -33.40
CA ALA A 737 -20.10 -11.82 -33.37
C ALA A 737 -20.72 -13.07 -34.00
N SER A 738 -21.85 -13.58 -33.48
CA SER A 738 -22.54 -14.68 -34.17
C SER A 738 -23.04 -14.22 -35.54
N GLU A 739 -22.43 -14.78 -36.60
CA GLU A 739 -22.58 -14.50 -38.03
C GLU A 739 -21.58 -13.51 -38.63
N LEU A 740 -20.32 -13.94 -38.75
CA LEU A 740 -19.59 -13.72 -40.00
C LEU A 740 -19.99 -14.86 -40.95
N ALA A 741 -20.38 -14.53 -42.19
CA ALA A 741 -20.68 -15.54 -43.19
C ALA A 741 -19.41 -16.38 -43.46
N ASN A 742 -19.53 -17.72 -43.35
CA ASN A 742 -18.44 -18.66 -43.65
C ASN A 742 -17.73 -18.25 -44.95
N GLN A 743 -16.46 -17.88 -44.87
CA GLN A 743 -15.66 -17.49 -46.03
C GLN A 743 -15.05 -18.74 -46.65
N PRO A 744 -15.11 -18.87 -47.98
CA PRO A 744 -14.48 -20.00 -48.63
C PRO A 744 -12.95 -19.95 -48.48
N PRO A 745 -12.27 -21.11 -48.38
CA PRO A 745 -10.83 -21.18 -48.19
C PRO A 745 -10.06 -20.55 -49.36
N THR A 746 -8.80 -20.19 -49.14
CA THR A 746 -7.84 -19.91 -50.22
C THR A 746 -7.16 -21.20 -50.68
N ILE A 747 -6.91 -21.33 -51.99
CA ILE A 747 -6.25 -22.50 -52.56
C ILE A 747 -5.41 -22.18 -53.80
N ALA A 748 -4.19 -22.70 -53.85
CA ALA A 748 -3.30 -22.61 -55.01
C ALA A 748 -2.50 -23.91 -55.20
N ILE A 749 -2.36 -24.35 -56.46
CA ILE A 749 -1.43 -25.43 -56.81
C ILE A 749 -0.02 -24.85 -56.77
N THR A 750 0.84 -25.43 -55.93
CA THR A 750 2.23 -25.01 -55.74
C THR A 750 3.21 -25.84 -56.57
N SER A 751 2.81 -27.04 -56.97
CA SER A 751 3.55 -27.86 -57.93
C SER A 751 2.57 -28.79 -58.68
N PRO A 752 2.74 -28.96 -60.00
CA PRO A 752 3.67 -28.26 -60.88
C PRO A 752 3.26 -26.79 -61.12
N GLY A 753 4.17 -25.97 -61.65
CA GLY A 753 3.88 -24.57 -62.00
C GLY A 753 3.17 -24.41 -63.35
N GLU A 754 2.58 -23.24 -63.58
CA GLU A 754 1.95 -22.88 -64.88
C GLU A 754 2.93 -23.01 -66.05
N GLY A 755 2.48 -23.65 -67.12
CA GLY A 755 3.27 -23.89 -68.33
C GLY A 755 4.36 -24.95 -68.17
N SER A 756 4.34 -25.75 -67.09
CA SER A 756 5.35 -26.81 -66.89
C SER A 756 5.34 -27.80 -68.05
N LEU A 757 6.53 -28.04 -68.61
CA LEU A 757 6.74 -28.96 -69.72
C LEU A 757 7.46 -30.21 -69.23
N PHE A 758 6.79 -31.34 -69.30
CA PHE A 758 7.34 -32.67 -69.04
C PHE A 758 7.65 -33.35 -70.37
N THR A 759 8.83 -33.98 -70.44
CA THR A 759 9.38 -34.55 -71.67
C THR A 759 9.93 -35.94 -71.37
N GLY A 760 9.71 -36.90 -72.27
CA GLY A 760 10.23 -38.27 -72.13
C GLY A 760 9.11 -39.30 -71.93
N SER A 761 9.28 -40.23 -70.99
CA SER A 761 8.22 -41.17 -70.60
C SER A 761 7.15 -40.47 -69.77
N LEU A 762 5.91 -40.98 -69.83
CA LEU A 762 4.80 -40.47 -69.02
C LEU A 762 5.18 -40.43 -67.52
N PRO A 763 5.14 -39.25 -66.87
CA PRO A 763 5.56 -39.12 -65.49
C PRO A 763 4.46 -39.55 -64.50
N GLU A 764 4.87 -39.89 -63.28
CA GLU A 764 4.01 -39.80 -62.11
C GLU A 764 3.99 -38.34 -61.67
N LEU A 765 2.85 -37.68 -61.83
CA LEU A 765 2.68 -36.26 -61.59
C LEU A 765 2.50 -36.02 -60.09
N GLU A 766 3.43 -35.29 -59.48
CA GLU A 766 3.33 -34.84 -58.09
C GLU A 766 2.57 -33.51 -58.02
N LEU A 767 1.33 -33.56 -57.53
CA LEU A 767 0.48 -32.41 -57.26
C LEU A 767 0.66 -31.98 -55.81
N ARG A 768 1.00 -30.71 -55.59
CA ARG A 768 1.05 -30.09 -54.25
C ARG A 768 0.20 -28.83 -54.24
N VAL A 769 -0.48 -28.62 -53.12
CA VAL A 769 -1.40 -27.50 -52.94
C VAL A 769 -1.09 -26.79 -51.63
N ALA A 770 -1.13 -25.46 -51.68
CA ALA A 770 -1.26 -24.62 -50.50
C ALA A 770 -2.74 -24.24 -50.37
N ALA A 771 -3.37 -24.65 -49.27
CA ALA A 771 -4.72 -24.26 -48.93
C ALA A 771 -4.75 -23.77 -47.48
N ALA A 772 -5.48 -22.69 -47.24
CA ALA A 772 -5.64 -22.08 -45.93
C ALA A 772 -7.02 -21.45 -45.85
N ASP A 773 -7.62 -21.52 -44.68
CA ASP A 773 -8.93 -20.94 -44.41
C ASP A 773 -8.77 -19.83 -43.37
N THR A 774 -9.49 -18.72 -43.53
CA THR A 774 -9.32 -17.51 -42.73
C THR A 774 -10.21 -17.48 -41.49
N ASP A 775 -11.27 -18.29 -41.49
CA ASP A 775 -12.29 -18.37 -40.43
C ASP A 775 -12.56 -19.81 -39.97
N GLY A 776 -11.81 -20.78 -40.50
CA GLY A 776 -11.86 -22.17 -40.09
C GLY A 776 -10.63 -22.97 -40.49
N ILE A 777 -10.84 -24.27 -40.72
CA ILE A 777 -9.83 -25.22 -41.19
C ILE A 777 -10.23 -25.83 -42.52
N VAL A 778 -9.26 -26.08 -43.39
CA VAL A 778 -9.48 -26.83 -44.63
C VAL A 778 -9.69 -28.31 -44.28
N GLN A 779 -10.94 -28.77 -44.36
CA GLN A 779 -11.34 -30.14 -44.07
C GLN A 779 -10.82 -31.15 -45.09
N ARG A 780 -10.72 -30.76 -46.38
CA ARG A 780 -10.15 -31.60 -47.44
C ARG A 780 -9.80 -30.82 -48.71
N VAL A 781 -8.97 -31.42 -49.56
CA VAL A 781 -8.69 -30.95 -50.94
C VAL A 781 -9.02 -32.03 -51.97
N ASP A 782 -9.91 -31.73 -52.91
CA ASP A 782 -10.24 -32.58 -54.06
C ASP A 782 -9.38 -32.18 -55.28
N PHE A 783 -8.81 -33.14 -56.01
CA PHE A 783 -7.93 -32.91 -57.17
C PHE A 783 -8.62 -33.26 -58.50
N PHE A 784 -8.38 -32.45 -59.54
CA PHE A 784 -8.98 -32.59 -60.86
C PHE A 784 -7.94 -32.50 -61.99
N ILE A 785 -8.12 -33.31 -63.03
CA ILE A 785 -7.37 -33.25 -64.29
C ILE A 785 -8.35 -33.19 -65.46
N ASN A 786 -8.24 -32.18 -66.32
CA ASN A 786 -9.16 -31.94 -67.44
C ASN A 786 -10.64 -31.91 -67.00
N SER A 787 -10.89 -31.34 -65.81
CA SER A 787 -12.20 -31.28 -65.12
C SER A 787 -12.73 -32.60 -64.56
N ASP A 788 -12.04 -33.73 -64.76
CA ASP A 788 -12.39 -35.00 -64.11
C ASP A 788 -11.79 -35.08 -62.71
N SER A 789 -12.60 -35.47 -61.72
CA SER A 789 -12.16 -35.70 -60.34
C SER A 789 -11.28 -36.93 -60.26
N ILE A 790 -10.14 -36.81 -59.59
CA ILE A 790 -9.13 -37.87 -59.53
C ILE A 790 -9.08 -38.51 -58.13
N ASP A 791 -8.81 -37.71 -57.09
CA ASP A 791 -8.72 -38.19 -55.71
C ASP A 791 -8.87 -37.01 -54.72
N THR A 792 -8.90 -37.31 -53.43
CA THR A 792 -9.07 -36.36 -52.33
C THR A 792 -7.99 -36.54 -51.26
N ALA A 793 -7.39 -35.45 -50.80
CA ALA A 793 -6.51 -35.42 -49.63
C ALA A 793 -7.27 -34.88 -48.40
N PRO A 794 -7.55 -35.70 -47.38
CA PRO A 794 -8.31 -35.28 -46.20
C PRO A 794 -7.50 -34.52 -45.15
N PHE A 795 -6.16 -34.50 -45.23
CA PHE A 795 -5.30 -33.84 -44.25
C PHE A 795 -4.05 -33.21 -44.91
N PRO A 796 -3.49 -32.12 -44.36
CA PRO A 796 -2.25 -31.53 -44.84
C PRO A 796 -1.02 -32.39 -44.48
N PRO A 797 0.09 -32.33 -45.25
CA PRO A 797 0.27 -31.54 -46.47
C PRO A 797 -0.58 -32.09 -47.63
N PHE A 798 -1.37 -31.20 -48.26
CA PHE A 798 -2.28 -31.60 -49.32
C PHE A 798 -1.52 -31.85 -50.62
N GLY A 799 -1.42 -33.13 -51.00
CA GLY A 799 -0.76 -33.53 -52.23
C GLY A 799 -1.18 -34.92 -52.71
N LEU A 800 -0.94 -35.18 -53.99
CA LEU A 800 -1.31 -36.42 -54.67
C LEU A 800 -0.26 -36.75 -55.73
N ASN A 801 0.15 -38.01 -55.81
CA ASN A 801 0.92 -38.53 -56.93
C ASN A 801 -0.02 -39.22 -57.91
N TYR A 802 -0.03 -38.80 -59.18
CA TYR A 802 -0.95 -39.31 -60.19
C TYR A 802 -0.23 -39.77 -61.48
N PRO A 803 -0.35 -41.04 -61.89
CA PRO A 803 0.29 -41.54 -63.10
C PRO A 803 -0.45 -41.10 -64.37
N LEU A 804 0.22 -40.34 -65.24
CA LEU A 804 -0.36 -39.94 -66.54
C LEU A 804 -0.34 -41.11 -67.53
N THR A 805 -1.40 -41.22 -68.34
CA THR A 805 -1.60 -42.35 -69.28
C THR A 805 -1.50 -41.97 -70.76
N ALA A 806 -1.34 -40.69 -71.08
CA ALA A 806 -1.21 -40.19 -72.45
C ALA A 806 -0.30 -38.94 -72.54
N TYR A 807 0.18 -38.63 -73.73
CA TYR A 807 0.85 -37.36 -74.01
C TYR A 807 -0.18 -36.29 -74.38
N GLY A 808 0.10 -35.03 -74.06
CA GLY A 808 -0.79 -33.91 -74.38
C GLY A 808 -0.72 -32.79 -73.33
N THR A 809 -1.58 -31.79 -73.51
CA THR A 809 -1.77 -30.71 -72.55
C THR A 809 -2.84 -31.10 -71.53
N TYR A 810 -2.55 -30.86 -70.25
CA TYR A 810 -3.43 -31.15 -69.11
C TYR A 810 -3.74 -29.87 -68.36
N SER A 811 -5.01 -29.72 -67.98
CA SER A 811 -5.48 -28.65 -67.10
C SER A 811 -5.68 -29.21 -65.68
N LEU A 812 -4.87 -28.77 -64.73
CA LEU A 812 -4.90 -29.23 -63.33
C LEU A 812 -5.67 -28.24 -62.47
N GLN A 813 -6.58 -28.72 -61.62
CA GLN A 813 -7.30 -27.90 -60.65
C GLN A 813 -7.42 -28.62 -59.31
N ALA A 814 -7.57 -27.86 -58.22
CA ALA A 814 -7.85 -28.40 -56.90
C ALA A 814 -8.97 -27.60 -56.23
N ARG A 815 -9.76 -28.24 -55.36
CA ARG A 815 -10.82 -27.60 -54.58
C ARG A 815 -10.59 -27.83 -53.09
N ALA A 816 -10.45 -26.76 -52.31
CA ALA A 816 -10.45 -26.83 -50.84
C ALA A 816 -11.89 -26.71 -50.33
N VAL A 817 -12.23 -27.49 -49.30
CA VAL A 817 -13.51 -27.42 -48.58
C VAL A 817 -13.20 -27.25 -47.09
N ASP A 818 -13.84 -26.30 -46.42
CA ASP A 818 -13.64 -26.04 -44.99
C ASP A 818 -14.55 -26.88 -44.07
N ASN A 819 -14.37 -26.74 -42.76
CA ASN A 819 -15.16 -27.42 -41.72
C ASN A 819 -16.64 -27.06 -41.72
N ASP A 820 -17.00 -25.89 -42.24
CA ASP A 820 -18.36 -25.36 -42.27
C ASP A 820 -19.00 -25.47 -43.67
N GLY A 821 -18.31 -26.15 -44.59
CA GLY A 821 -18.80 -26.57 -45.90
C GLY A 821 -18.68 -25.55 -47.03
N ALA A 822 -18.04 -24.39 -46.82
CA ALA A 822 -17.69 -23.51 -47.93
C ALA A 822 -16.47 -24.09 -48.69
N SER A 823 -16.27 -23.61 -49.91
CA SER A 823 -15.25 -24.18 -50.79
C SER A 823 -14.76 -23.19 -51.82
N ALA A 824 -13.49 -23.34 -52.20
CA ALA A 824 -12.88 -22.57 -53.27
C ALA A 824 -12.13 -23.48 -54.24
N LEU A 825 -12.10 -23.04 -55.50
CA LEU A 825 -11.40 -23.72 -56.59
C LEU A 825 -10.11 -22.97 -56.90
N SER A 826 -9.03 -23.70 -57.17
CA SER A 826 -7.78 -23.09 -57.63
C SER A 826 -7.94 -22.57 -59.07
N SER A 827 -7.09 -21.60 -59.44
CA SER A 827 -6.85 -21.33 -60.86
C SER A 827 -6.34 -22.59 -61.55
N PRO A 828 -6.78 -22.88 -62.79
CA PRO A 828 -6.25 -24.03 -63.53
C PRO A 828 -4.78 -23.82 -63.85
N VAL A 829 -3.98 -24.85 -63.59
CA VAL A 829 -2.57 -24.92 -63.98
C VAL A 829 -2.45 -25.74 -65.26
N GLN A 830 -1.97 -25.15 -66.34
CA GLN A 830 -1.71 -25.86 -67.60
C GLN A 830 -0.32 -26.48 -67.58
N ILE A 831 -0.25 -27.78 -67.85
CA ILE A 831 1.02 -28.47 -68.10
C ILE A 831 0.97 -29.16 -69.45
N THR A 832 2.13 -29.37 -70.07
CA THR A 832 2.23 -30.14 -71.31
C THR A 832 3.18 -31.31 -71.11
N VAL A 833 2.79 -32.49 -71.59
CA VAL A 833 3.61 -33.69 -71.59
C VAL A 833 3.84 -34.12 -73.03
N GLU A 834 5.08 -34.00 -73.49
CA GLU A 834 5.44 -34.31 -74.88
C GLU A 834 6.36 -35.53 -74.97
N PRO A 835 6.17 -36.39 -75.99
CA PRO A 835 7.11 -37.47 -76.27
C PRO A 835 8.43 -36.89 -76.78
N THR A 836 9.54 -37.46 -76.34
CA THR A 836 10.89 -37.12 -76.85
C THR A 836 11.47 -38.24 -77.70
N THR A 837 12.55 -37.92 -78.41
CA THR A 837 13.42 -38.93 -79.02
C THR A 837 14.24 -39.76 -78.02
N GLY A 838 14.11 -39.51 -76.72
CA GLY A 838 15.04 -39.96 -75.68
C GLY A 838 16.33 -39.15 -75.66
N VAL A 839 17.02 -39.19 -74.52
CA VAL A 839 18.30 -38.48 -74.29
C VAL A 839 19.44 -39.21 -75.03
N THR A 840 20.08 -38.53 -75.96
CA THR A 840 21.25 -39.01 -76.69
C THR A 840 22.51 -38.36 -76.12
N THR A 841 23.46 -39.17 -75.67
CA THR A 841 24.77 -38.68 -75.18
C THR A 841 25.79 -38.66 -76.30
N LEU A 842 26.51 -37.55 -76.46
CA LEU A 842 27.65 -37.50 -77.36
C LEU A 842 28.85 -38.23 -76.74
N PRO A 843 29.45 -39.23 -77.42
CA PRO A 843 30.60 -39.94 -76.89
C PRO A 843 31.83 -39.02 -76.82
N GLY A 844 32.55 -39.02 -75.69
CA GLY A 844 33.82 -38.30 -75.56
C GLY A 844 33.72 -36.78 -75.33
N SER A 845 32.52 -36.22 -75.13
CA SER A 845 32.26 -34.78 -75.03
C SER A 845 31.93 -34.29 -73.60
N SER A 846 32.59 -34.83 -72.56
CA SER A 846 32.40 -34.39 -71.16
C SER A 846 30.93 -34.38 -70.68
N GLY A 847 30.10 -35.30 -71.18
CA GLY A 847 28.71 -35.45 -70.73
C GLY A 847 27.68 -34.61 -71.49
N LEU A 848 28.03 -34.02 -72.65
CA LEU A 848 27.04 -33.34 -73.50
C LEU A 848 25.95 -34.33 -73.96
N GLN A 849 24.72 -34.01 -73.59
CA GLN A 849 23.51 -34.75 -73.91
C GLN A 849 22.56 -33.84 -74.69
N PHE A 850 21.79 -34.43 -75.60
CA PHE A 850 20.69 -33.74 -76.23
C PHE A 850 19.48 -34.65 -76.39
N GLU A 851 18.31 -34.04 -76.38
CA GLU A 851 17.07 -34.67 -76.83
C GLU A 851 16.24 -33.68 -77.62
N SER A 852 15.30 -34.20 -78.40
CA SER A 852 14.43 -33.37 -79.22
C SER A 852 12.96 -33.68 -78.96
N PHE A 853 12.15 -32.62 -78.92
CA PHE A 853 10.70 -32.66 -78.66
C PHE A 853 9.99 -31.43 -79.28
N PRO A 854 8.69 -31.52 -79.61
CA PRO A 854 7.92 -32.76 -79.68
C PRO A 854 8.46 -33.65 -80.82
N ASN A 855 8.26 -34.96 -80.71
CA ASN A 855 8.55 -35.89 -81.79
C ASN A 855 7.38 -36.87 -81.96
N PRO A 856 6.53 -36.72 -83.01
CA PRO A 856 6.72 -35.85 -84.19
C PRO A 856 6.59 -34.34 -83.95
N ALA A 857 7.26 -33.53 -84.79
CA ALA A 857 7.22 -32.06 -84.76
C ALA A 857 6.44 -31.49 -85.97
N SER A 858 5.41 -30.68 -85.73
CA SER A 858 4.55 -30.11 -86.79
C SER A 858 4.84 -28.63 -87.13
N GLY A 859 5.77 -27.99 -86.43
CA GLY A 859 6.12 -26.59 -86.71
C GLY A 859 7.44 -26.13 -86.10
N GLN A 860 7.67 -26.47 -84.84
CA GLN A 860 8.98 -26.29 -84.21
C GLN A 860 9.45 -27.60 -83.59
N LEU A 861 10.74 -27.87 -83.75
CA LEU A 861 11.47 -28.91 -83.05
C LEU A 861 12.37 -28.23 -82.03
N ASN A 862 12.13 -28.46 -80.75
CA ASN A 862 12.99 -27.99 -79.68
C ASN A 862 14.06 -29.04 -79.40
N LEU A 863 15.29 -28.58 -79.24
CA LEU A 863 16.42 -29.37 -78.75
C LEU A 863 16.76 -28.88 -77.35
N ARG A 864 16.73 -29.77 -76.38
CA ARG A 864 17.29 -29.52 -75.05
C ARG A 864 18.68 -30.13 -75.00
N PHE A 865 19.67 -29.28 -74.78
CA PHE A 865 21.04 -29.68 -74.51
C PHE A 865 21.30 -29.61 -73.01
N THR A 866 21.99 -30.61 -72.47
CA THR A 866 22.52 -30.57 -71.10
C THR A 866 24.02 -30.80 -71.21
N ASN A 867 24.82 -29.87 -70.71
CA ASN A 867 26.27 -30.03 -70.73
C ASN A 867 26.91 -29.52 -69.43
N SER A 868 28.00 -30.17 -69.02
CA SER A 868 28.72 -29.79 -67.79
C SER A 868 29.63 -28.57 -67.97
N GLN A 869 29.98 -28.21 -69.20
CA GLN A 869 30.85 -27.08 -69.57
C GLN A 869 30.30 -26.37 -70.83
N PRO A 870 30.75 -25.16 -71.17
CA PRO A 870 30.37 -24.56 -72.45
C PRO A 870 30.90 -25.38 -73.64
N ALA A 871 30.10 -25.49 -74.72
CA ALA A 871 30.48 -26.26 -75.91
C ALA A 871 29.98 -25.63 -77.21
N GLU A 872 30.86 -25.59 -78.21
CA GLU A 872 30.49 -25.24 -79.59
C GLU A 872 30.01 -26.49 -80.32
N VAL A 873 28.73 -26.55 -80.68
CA VAL A 873 28.15 -27.70 -81.38
C VAL A 873 27.67 -27.32 -82.77
N SER A 874 27.68 -28.27 -83.69
CA SER A 874 27.04 -28.15 -84.99
C SER A 874 25.80 -29.03 -85.02
N VAL A 875 24.63 -28.41 -85.19
CA VAL A 875 23.34 -29.10 -85.31
C VAL A 875 22.99 -29.23 -86.78
N GLN A 876 22.74 -30.46 -87.23
CA GLN A 876 22.45 -30.77 -88.63
C GLN A 876 21.20 -31.65 -88.76
N LEU A 877 20.33 -31.38 -89.74
CA LEU A 877 19.29 -32.33 -90.15
C LEU A 877 19.60 -32.90 -91.53
N PHE A 878 19.43 -34.21 -91.65
CA PHE A 878 19.52 -34.93 -92.91
C PHE A 878 18.15 -35.52 -93.28
N ASN A 879 17.72 -35.35 -94.53
CA ASN A 879 16.51 -36.01 -95.03
C ASN A 879 16.75 -37.51 -95.28
N SER A 880 15.72 -38.26 -95.67
CA SER A 880 15.80 -39.70 -95.94
C SER A 880 16.75 -40.10 -97.08
N LEU A 881 17.18 -39.15 -97.92
CA LEU A 881 18.18 -39.33 -98.97
C LEU A 881 19.61 -39.06 -98.50
N GLY A 882 19.80 -38.70 -97.22
CA GLY A 882 21.10 -38.33 -96.64
C GLY A 882 21.57 -36.91 -96.99
N GLN A 883 20.70 -36.07 -97.55
CA GLN A 883 21.02 -34.68 -97.87
C GLN A 883 20.86 -33.81 -96.63
N CYS A 884 21.86 -32.98 -96.31
CA CYS A 884 21.77 -32.02 -95.22
C CYS A 884 20.82 -30.88 -95.62
N VAL A 885 19.68 -30.78 -94.93
CA VAL A 885 18.63 -29.78 -95.18
C VAL A 885 18.71 -28.58 -94.23
N TYR A 886 19.41 -28.75 -93.10
CA TYR A 886 19.69 -27.68 -92.15
C TYR A 886 21.04 -27.93 -91.50
N SER A 887 21.84 -26.88 -91.33
CA SER A 887 23.10 -26.92 -90.58
C SER A 887 23.32 -25.56 -89.94
N ALA A 888 23.46 -25.53 -88.62
CA ALA A 888 23.80 -24.33 -87.88
C ALA A 888 24.82 -24.65 -86.78
N PRO A 889 25.94 -23.92 -86.70
CA PRO A 889 26.77 -23.92 -85.51
C PRO A 889 26.06 -23.16 -84.38
N THR A 890 26.23 -23.61 -83.14
CA THR A 890 25.72 -22.92 -81.96
C THR A 890 26.64 -23.11 -80.75
N SER A 891 26.76 -22.04 -79.96
CA SER A 891 27.49 -22.00 -78.70
C SER A 891 26.54 -22.31 -77.55
N LEU A 892 26.80 -23.40 -76.83
CA LEU A 892 26.01 -23.80 -75.66
C LEU A 892 26.73 -23.38 -74.38
N PRO A 893 26.05 -22.76 -73.40
CA PRO A 893 26.58 -22.55 -72.06
C PRO A 893 26.72 -23.87 -71.28
N ALA A 894 27.42 -23.84 -70.14
CA ALA A 894 27.31 -24.89 -69.15
C ALA A 894 25.90 -24.90 -68.53
N GLY A 895 25.35 -26.07 -68.24
CA GLY A 895 23.98 -26.27 -67.78
C GLY A 895 23.04 -26.71 -68.90
N THR A 896 21.76 -26.38 -68.75
CA THR A 896 20.71 -26.70 -69.73
C THR A 896 20.52 -25.55 -70.71
N ALA A 897 20.54 -25.83 -72.01
CA ALA A 897 20.29 -24.87 -73.06
C ALA A 897 19.20 -25.38 -74.01
N PHE A 898 18.29 -24.50 -74.41
CA PHE A 898 17.24 -24.80 -75.36
C PHE A 898 17.55 -24.18 -76.71
N TRP A 899 17.37 -24.95 -77.77
CA TRP A 899 17.52 -24.48 -79.13
C TRP A 899 16.28 -24.83 -79.93
N GLN A 900 15.73 -23.86 -80.64
CA GLN A 900 14.52 -24.06 -81.42
C GLN A 900 14.86 -24.13 -82.90
N LEU A 901 14.36 -25.17 -83.56
CA LEU A 901 14.44 -25.34 -84.99
C LEU A 901 13.05 -25.20 -85.59
N PRO A 902 12.76 -24.15 -86.38
CA PRO A 902 11.54 -24.11 -87.17
C PRO A 902 11.59 -25.18 -88.26
N VAL A 903 10.66 -26.12 -88.22
CA VAL A 903 10.54 -27.23 -89.19
C VAL A 903 9.39 -27.01 -90.18
N THR A 904 8.65 -25.91 -90.08
CA THR A 904 7.50 -25.59 -90.97
C THR A 904 7.82 -25.57 -92.46
N GLN A 905 9.09 -25.36 -92.84
CA GLN A 905 9.54 -25.33 -94.23
C GLN A 905 10.05 -26.69 -94.72
N LEU A 906 10.12 -27.69 -93.84
CA LEU A 906 10.56 -29.04 -94.18
C LEU A 906 9.35 -29.89 -94.58
N PRO A 907 9.42 -30.69 -95.65
CA PRO A 907 8.39 -31.66 -95.97
C PRO A 907 8.19 -32.68 -94.84
N ALA A 908 6.94 -33.12 -94.62
CA ALA A 908 6.63 -34.20 -93.70
C ALA A 908 7.47 -35.46 -94.00
N GLY A 909 8.07 -36.05 -92.97
CA GLY A 909 8.97 -37.19 -93.13
C GLY A 909 9.91 -37.42 -91.95
N VAL A 910 10.72 -38.49 -92.06
CA VAL A 910 11.73 -38.83 -91.05
C VAL A 910 13.06 -38.20 -91.41
N TYR A 911 13.63 -37.45 -90.46
CA TYR A 911 14.92 -36.80 -90.54
C TYR A 911 15.89 -37.41 -89.54
N GLN A 912 17.17 -37.42 -89.89
CA GLN A 912 18.24 -37.73 -88.96
C GLN A 912 18.81 -36.42 -88.42
N LEU A 913 18.58 -36.15 -87.14
CA LEU A 913 19.18 -35.05 -86.42
C LEU A 913 20.57 -35.50 -85.96
N SER A 914 21.61 -34.81 -86.38
CA SER A 914 23.00 -35.06 -85.98
C SER A 914 23.53 -33.85 -85.23
N VAL A 915 24.14 -34.07 -84.07
CA VAL A 915 24.83 -33.06 -83.29
C VAL A 915 26.29 -33.46 -83.22
N ALA A 916 27.19 -32.54 -83.60
CA ALA A 916 28.63 -32.75 -83.58
C ALA A 916 29.34 -31.74 -82.68
N HIS A 917 30.33 -32.20 -81.90
CA HIS A 917 31.18 -31.40 -81.03
C HIS A 917 32.59 -32.00 -80.96
N ALA A 918 33.63 -31.17 -81.09
CA ALA A 918 35.04 -31.56 -80.90
C ALA A 918 35.46 -32.87 -81.61
N GLY A 919 34.94 -33.13 -82.81
CA GLY A 919 35.25 -34.32 -83.62
C GLY A 919 34.40 -35.57 -83.33
N ALA A 920 33.53 -35.54 -82.32
CA ALA A 920 32.52 -36.56 -82.07
C ALA A 920 31.14 -36.11 -82.58
N SER A 921 30.31 -37.07 -83.00
CA SER A 921 28.92 -36.81 -83.40
C SER A 921 28.00 -37.90 -82.90
N ALA A 922 26.78 -37.52 -82.51
CA ALA A 922 25.71 -38.45 -82.23
C ALA A 922 24.43 -38.01 -82.95
N SER A 923 23.57 -38.96 -83.28
CA SER A 923 22.36 -38.69 -84.04
C SER A 923 21.12 -39.33 -83.43
N SER A 924 20.00 -38.63 -83.47
CA SER A 924 18.66 -39.15 -83.16
C SER A 924 17.77 -39.09 -84.40
N LYS A 925 16.70 -39.89 -84.40
CA LYS A 925 15.67 -39.83 -85.44
C LYS A 925 14.58 -38.88 -85.01
N VAL A 926 14.20 -37.95 -85.87
CA VAL A 926 13.11 -37.01 -85.66
C VAL A 926 12.09 -37.16 -86.77
N VAL A 927 10.82 -37.11 -86.43
CA VAL A 927 9.70 -37.11 -87.38
C VAL A 927 9.17 -35.68 -87.48
N VAL A 928 9.01 -35.18 -88.70
CA VAL A 928 8.32 -33.91 -88.97
C VAL A 928 6.97 -34.26 -89.60
N ASP A 929 5.90 -33.69 -89.05
CA ASP A 929 4.51 -33.93 -89.46
C ASP A 929 3.98 -32.91 -90.46
#